data_AF-A0A833QPL4-F1
#
_entry.id   AF-A0A833QPL4-F1
#
_cell.length_a   1.000
_cell.length_b   1.000
_cell.length_c   1.000
_cell.angle_alpha   90.00
_cell.angle_beta   90.00
_cell.angle_gamma   90.00
#
_symmetry.space_group_name_H-M   'P 1'
#
loop_
_entity.id
_entity.type
_entity.pdbx_description
1 polymer ?
#
loop_
_entity_poly.entity_id
_entity_poly.type
_entity_poly.pdbx_seq_one_letter_code
_entity_poly.pdbx_strand_id
1 'polypeptide(L)'
;MTRISAPPSPPPSPPLSPPLPSPTTSFSLSSPFPLANSANSKPSKRSFIEWVPLASHPVFASVRNSQPSSDFNPGSGGSLVAWDAVRSRFYLWDPAIRGIHRLSVRLQDSDDGSETLDHVSVEAAVPSETLIPSIQITHEVCQISLNIDGSSLFIAGSDKLTLINIFHKATTNGETVICRAVPVATQILSGQDKGIRVLQASWHPFSGAHICLLTSDAVFRLFDLSSDLEKPEQEFYLQLEPSGRGQSAVLLCPVAFSHGAHHLWDTFSIFFLFSDGSIYILCPVVPFGSLYNQKHIKEIYDDVKSFELEAANAAKFSRLALSWLEETFPEMLPESEHHSLSVCRACAYASLDASLVLQGPLRKISHGQETDILKGRAVSFLYTSAGKDSILVAAFNTGLLYIQALADEIHPQWATDAGPHFSLDSNYQVKGVAMICESLPHNTGDSGQTPPLLELAVVDLALSDPSQKQQGPSLSLFSDPVVAERFYCVHSGGADAVTLNFLPFSDVDVGPTSAKPPSVQPVFNIGNNKGLNGFAAIADSFGDSHIIGVTQNYECIVIEMKVWKETVIVDLGETGEAGSIDASSRVMTNVSKDLLAGPKAIVLNSSGSLKMMDPESIEGRSTLHHYMKVFRENYVEYAHKVSIELKQRMGHLKSLMEEQNKKINAVKMLLENVETKEESIHEKIDRACGSHTELERRLNKLKSLPLANKKPLSKAEKDFRVQLDRFVGVELDALHSAIEALSARMKRYNGSHASSVTPRRTAPRGRNPASEAQASLLKPSLEKLSIMNKENTQKLKLLEEHFANLEM
;
A
#
# COMPACT_ATOMS: atom_id res chain seq x y z
N MET A 1 -26.40 86.07 16.75
CA MET A 1 -25.75 86.54 15.50
C MET A 1 -25.70 85.35 14.55
N THR A 2 -26.55 85.27 13.50
CA THR A 2 -26.45 85.93 12.16
C THR A 2 -25.30 85.34 11.31
N ARG A 3 -25.49 84.88 10.05
CA ARG A 3 -26.64 84.88 9.10
C ARG A 3 -26.46 83.72 8.07
N ILE A 4 -27.51 83.03 7.58
CA ILE A 4 -28.28 83.24 6.31
C ILE A 4 -27.38 83.22 5.05
N SER A 5 -27.59 82.50 3.92
CA SER A 5 -28.70 81.73 3.24
C SER A 5 -28.07 80.85 2.11
N ALA A 6 -28.69 80.01 1.24
CA ALA A 6 -29.94 79.20 1.01
C ALA A 6 -29.77 78.56 -0.43
N PRO A 7 -30.70 77.84 -1.12
CA PRO A 7 -32.04 77.27 -0.79
C PRO A 7 -32.15 75.72 -1.04
N PRO A 8 -33.32 75.06 -0.85
CA PRO A 8 -33.47 73.59 -0.88
C PRO A 8 -34.18 72.99 -2.13
N SER A 9 -34.24 71.64 -2.19
CA SER A 9 -34.93 70.81 -3.21
C SER A 9 -35.99 69.87 -2.57
N PRO A 10 -36.98 69.34 -3.31
CA PRO A 10 -38.20 68.73 -2.73
C PRO A 10 -38.10 67.25 -2.25
N PRO A 11 -39.07 66.77 -1.42
CA PRO A 11 -39.08 65.45 -0.76
C PRO A 11 -39.60 64.27 -1.63
N PRO A 12 -39.47 63.00 -1.17
CA PRO A 12 -39.64 61.80 -2.02
C PRO A 12 -41.04 61.17 -2.04
N SER A 13 -41.24 60.24 -2.98
CA SER A 13 -42.46 59.43 -3.17
C SER A 13 -42.39 58.04 -2.48
N PRO A 14 -43.54 57.43 -2.11
CA PRO A 14 -43.61 56.17 -1.36
C PRO A 14 -43.35 54.89 -2.20
N PRO A 15 -43.12 53.72 -1.57
CA PRO A 15 -42.58 52.53 -2.23
C PRO A 15 -43.63 51.67 -2.97
N LEU A 16 -43.13 50.85 -3.91
CA LEU A 16 -43.87 49.79 -4.60
C LEU A 16 -43.16 48.44 -4.37
N SER A 17 -43.96 47.38 -4.19
CA SER A 17 -43.50 46.05 -3.76
C SER A 17 -42.72 45.28 -4.83
N PRO A 18 -41.80 44.37 -4.45
CA PRO A 18 -41.03 43.56 -5.40
C PRO A 18 -41.86 42.43 -6.03
N PRO A 19 -41.65 42.10 -7.31
CA PRO A 19 -42.15 40.87 -7.93
C PRO A 19 -41.24 39.66 -7.63
N LEU A 20 -41.83 38.47 -7.56
CA LEU A 20 -41.11 37.20 -7.39
C LEU A 20 -40.26 36.84 -8.63
N PRO A 21 -39.08 36.23 -8.47
CA PRO A 21 -38.39 35.52 -9.54
C PRO A 21 -38.92 34.08 -9.68
N SER A 22 -39.09 33.59 -10.91
CA SER A 22 -39.32 32.18 -11.23
C SER A 22 -38.78 31.86 -12.64
N PRO A 23 -38.47 30.60 -12.99
CA PRO A 23 -37.15 30.33 -13.57
C PRO A 23 -37.13 29.85 -15.03
N THR A 24 -36.05 30.18 -15.76
CA THR A 24 -35.34 29.28 -16.70
C THR A 24 -34.20 30.02 -17.42
N THR A 25 -32.96 29.55 -17.31
CA THR A 25 -32.08 29.20 -18.47
C THR A 25 -30.76 28.62 -17.99
N SER A 26 -30.18 27.75 -18.81
CA SER A 26 -28.97 26.98 -18.52
C SER A 26 -27.70 27.84 -18.47
N PHE A 27 -26.93 27.74 -17.37
CA PHE A 27 -25.52 28.15 -17.36
C PHE A 27 -24.64 26.98 -17.80
N SER A 28 -24.05 27.09 -18.99
CA SER A 28 -22.96 26.23 -19.42
C SER A 28 -21.63 26.68 -18.78
N LEU A 29 -20.79 25.72 -18.38
CA LEU A 29 -19.40 26.04 -18.02
C LEU A 29 -18.67 26.55 -19.27
N SER A 30 -18.42 27.85 -19.34
CA SER A 30 -17.55 28.48 -20.32
C SER A 30 -16.54 29.38 -19.59
N SER A 31 -15.29 28.90 -19.53
CA SER A 31 -14.17 29.59 -18.90
C SER A 31 -13.84 30.91 -19.62
N PRO A 32 -13.76 32.06 -18.92
CA PRO A 32 -13.42 33.34 -19.54
C PRO A 32 -11.91 33.44 -19.82
N PHE A 33 -11.47 32.90 -20.95
CA PHE A 33 -10.12 33.15 -21.47
C PHE A 33 -10.01 34.57 -22.07
N PRO A 34 -9.11 35.45 -21.58
CA PRO A 34 -8.80 36.68 -22.28
C PRO A 34 -7.91 36.38 -23.50
N LEU A 35 -8.50 36.44 -24.71
CA LEU A 35 -7.78 36.30 -25.98
C LEU A 35 -6.87 37.52 -26.25
N ALA A 36 -5.67 37.50 -25.67
CA ALA A 36 -4.63 38.49 -25.93
C ALA A 36 -3.97 38.25 -27.30
N ASN A 37 -4.37 39.03 -28.31
CA ASN A 37 -3.73 39.02 -29.63
C ASN A 37 -2.28 39.50 -29.56
N SER A 38 -1.32 38.58 -29.61
CA SER A 38 0.11 38.88 -29.74
C SER A 38 0.66 38.39 -31.10
N ALA A 39 0.42 39.17 -32.15
CA ALA A 39 1.15 39.00 -33.41
C ALA A 39 2.63 39.43 -33.24
N ASN A 40 3.52 38.87 -34.07
CA ASN A 40 4.98 39.10 -34.07
C ASN A 40 5.78 38.55 -32.88
N SER A 41 5.88 37.22 -32.79
CA SER A 41 7.14 36.56 -32.44
C SER A 41 7.59 35.66 -33.59
N LYS A 42 8.88 35.65 -33.92
CA LYS A 42 9.44 34.71 -34.90
C LYS A 42 9.35 33.28 -34.35
N PRO A 43 9.08 32.24 -35.18
CA PRO A 43 9.10 30.87 -34.69
C PRO A 43 10.51 30.51 -34.22
N SER A 44 10.68 30.35 -32.91
CA SER A 44 11.83 29.67 -32.35
C SER A 44 11.88 28.25 -32.91
N LYS A 45 13.09 27.74 -33.20
CA LYS A 45 13.26 26.33 -33.59
C LYS A 45 12.58 25.47 -32.53
N ARG A 46 11.65 24.60 -32.94
CA ARG A 46 11.16 23.54 -32.05
C ARG A 46 12.38 22.67 -31.71
N SER A 47 12.73 22.59 -30.43
CA SER A 47 13.53 21.48 -29.93
C SER A 47 12.80 20.19 -30.28
N PHE A 48 13.53 19.19 -30.78
CA PHE A 48 13.03 17.84 -30.76
C PHE A 48 13.01 17.41 -29.29
N ILE A 49 11.84 16.97 -28.81
CA ILE A 49 11.72 16.32 -27.51
C ILE A 49 12.13 14.87 -27.74
N GLU A 50 13.22 14.47 -27.10
CA GLU A 50 13.68 13.10 -27.06
C GLU A 50 13.08 12.41 -25.82
N TRP A 51 12.75 11.14 -25.92
CA TRP A 51 12.29 10.33 -24.79
C TRP A 51 13.35 9.27 -24.51
N VAL A 52 13.71 9.11 -23.24
CA VAL A 52 14.72 8.14 -22.79
C VAL A 52 14.21 7.40 -21.56
N PRO A 53 14.62 6.14 -21.32
CA PRO A 53 14.30 5.43 -20.08
C PRO A 53 14.67 6.28 -18.85
N LEU A 54 13.77 6.42 -17.89
CA LEU A 54 13.89 7.35 -16.76
C LEU A 54 15.21 7.18 -15.99
N ALA A 55 15.64 5.93 -15.76
CA ALA A 55 16.92 5.60 -15.12
C ALA A 55 18.17 6.15 -15.85
N SER A 56 18.06 6.40 -17.16
CA SER A 56 19.11 6.94 -18.03
C SER A 56 19.01 8.45 -18.27
N HIS A 57 18.00 9.13 -17.71
CA HIS A 57 17.77 10.55 -17.98
C HIS A 57 18.94 11.43 -17.52
N PRO A 58 19.42 12.41 -18.34
CA PRO A 58 20.62 13.19 -18.05
C PRO A 58 20.69 13.89 -16.68
N VAL A 59 19.55 14.16 -16.04
CA VAL A 59 19.51 14.74 -14.68
C VAL A 59 20.26 13.88 -13.64
N PHE A 60 20.18 12.55 -13.77
CA PHE A 60 20.84 11.59 -12.88
C PHE A 60 22.34 11.42 -13.18
N ALA A 61 22.84 12.07 -14.24
CA ALA A 61 24.26 12.19 -14.56
C ALA A 61 24.83 13.57 -14.19
N SER A 62 24.04 14.65 -14.26
CA SER A 62 24.51 16.00 -13.94
C SER A 62 24.81 16.20 -12.46
N VAL A 63 23.91 15.76 -11.56
CA VAL A 63 24.02 16.00 -10.11
C VAL A 63 25.23 15.28 -9.49
N ARG A 64 25.64 14.12 -10.04
CA ARG A 64 26.84 13.33 -9.62
C ARG A 64 28.14 14.14 -9.56
N ASN A 65 28.24 15.24 -10.30
CA ASN A 65 29.46 16.08 -10.34
C ASN A 65 29.53 17.12 -9.20
N SER A 66 28.48 17.25 -8.39
CA SER A 66 28.50 18.02 -7.15
C SER A 66 28.93 17.13 -5.99
N GLN A 67 29.82 17.63 -5.11
CA GLN A 67 30.22 16.88 -3.92
C GLN A 67 29.07 16.90 -2.89
N PRO A 68 28.61 15.74 -2.38
CA PRO A 68 27.66 15.73 -1.27
C PRO A 68 28.33 16.28 -0.01
N SER A 69 27.63 17.15 0.70
CA SER A 69 28.02 17.57 2.06
C SER A 69 27.89 16.39 3.02
N SER A 70 28.94 16.13 3.81
CA SER A 70 29.12 14.95 4.66
C SER A 70 28.11 14.76 5.80
N ASP A 71 27.24 15.74 6.02
CA ASP A 71 26.52 15.94 7.28
C ASP A 71 25.05 15.50 7.17
N PHE A 72 24.68 14.85 6.07
CA PHE A 72 23.32 14.38 5.77
C PHE A 72 22.87 13.32 6.79
N ASN A 73 21.91 13.68 7.64
CA ASN A 73 21.52 12.88 8.79
C ASN A 73 20.04 12.45 8.65
N PRO A 74 19.75 11.26 8.09
CA PRO A 74 18.40 10.85 7.66
C PRO A 74 17.48 10.43 8.83
N GLY A 75 17.31 11.33 9.81
CA GLY A 75 16.45 11.14 10.99
C GLY A 75 14.97 11.51 10.80
N SER A 76 14.55 11.82 9.56
CA SER A 76 13.16 12.04 9.17
C SER A 76 12.90 11.30 7.85
N GLY A 77 11.85 10.48 7.81
CA GLY A 77 11.54 9.56 6.69
C GLY A 77 10.93 10.23 5.46
N GLY A 78 11.38 11.45 5.12
CA GLY A 78 10.91 12.21 3.96
C GLY A 78 11.44 11.67 2.63
N SER A 79 10.95 12.27 1.53
CA SER A 79 11.35 11.93 0.15
C SER A 79 11.67 13.20 -0.62
N LEU A 80 12.81 13.23 -1.31
CA LEU A 80 13.24 14.33 -2.20
C LEU A 80 12.68 14.21 -3.63
N VAL A 81 11.68 13.34 -3.82
CA VAL A 81 10.93 13.18 -5.07
C VAL A 81 9.42 13.28 -4.83
N ALA A 82 8.67 13.73 -5.82
CA ALA A 82 7.21 13.75 -5.79
C ALA A 82 6.61 13.37 -7.17
N TRP A 83 5.42 12.78 -7.14
CA TRP A 83 4.70 12.28 -8.32
C TRP A 83 3.35 12.97 -8.50
N ASP A 84 3.08 13.43 -9.72
CA ASP A 84 1.79 13.97 -10.17
C ASP A 84 1.19 12.96 -11.14
N ALA A 85 0.34 12.07 -10.61
CA ALA A 85 -0.31 11.01 -11.38
C ALA A 85 -1.28 11.56 -12.44
N VAL A 86 -1.92 12.70 -12.17
CA VAL A 86 -2.94 13.30 -13.04
C VAL A 86 -2.32 13.88 -14.33
N ARG A 87 -1.06 14.33 -14.26
CA ARG A 87 -0.34 14.93 -15.39
C ARG A 87 0.88 14.12 -15.85
N SER A 88 1.10 12.93 -15.26
CA SER A 88 2.25 12.06 -15.44
C SER A 88 3.60 12.81 -15.31
N ARG A 89 3.83 13.46 -14.16
CA ARG A 89 5.05 14.25 -13.92
C ARG A 89 5.79 13.82 -12.67
N PHE A 90 7.09 13.63 -12.84
CA PHE A 90 8.02 13.34 -11.76
C PHE A 90 8.81 14.60 -11.42
N TYR A 91 8.94 14.88 -10.12
CA TYR A 91 9.63 16.04 -9.57
C TYR A 91 10.78 15.57 -8.68
N LEU A 92 11.97 16.15 -8.84
CA LEU A 92 13.19 15.80 -8.10
C LEU A 92 13.86 17.06 -7.57
N TRP A 93 14.16 17.12 -6.27
CA TRP A 93 14.97 18.19 -5.68
C TRP A 93 16.47 17.97 -5.95
N ASP A 94 17.09 18.97 -6.60
CA ASP A 94 18.55 19.06 -6.75
C ASP A 94 19.12 20.13 -5.79
N PRO A 95 19.93 19.74 -4.78
CA PRO A 95 20.57 20.66 -3.85
C PRO A 95 21.74 21.46 -4.46
N ALA A 96 22.28 21.04 -5.62
CA ALA A 96 23.37 21.76 -6.29
C ALA A 96 22.88 23.06 -6.92
N ILE A 97 21.75 23.03 -7.64
CA ILE A 97 21.07 24.24 -8.15
C ILE A 97 20.06 24.84 -7.15
N ARG A 98 19.72 24.09 -6.09
CA ARG A 98 18.67 24.42 -5.09
C ARG A 98 17.30 24.68 -5.74
N GLY A 99 16.92 23.75 -6.60
CA GLY A 99 15.69 23.80 -7.40
C GLY A 99 15.14 22.41 -7.67
N ILE A 100 14.06 22.35 -8.46
CA ILE A 100 13.32 21.11 -8.73
C ILE A 100 13.34 20.83 -10.23
N HIS A 101 13.86 19.68 -10.62
CA HIS A 101 13.67 19.18 -11.98
C HIS A 101 12.26 18.62 -12.13
N ARG A 102 11.52 19.09 -13.14
CA ARG A 102 10.23 18.55 -13.56
C ARG A 102 10.41 17.76 -14.85
N LEU A 103 10.19 16.46 -14.76
CA LEU A 103 10.17 15.53 -15.90
C LEU A 103 8.72 15.28 -16.31
N SER A 104 8.43 15.34 -17.61
CA SER A 104 7.24 14.68 -18.16
C SER A 104 7.58 13.21 -18.33
N VAL A 105 6.78 12.33 -17.75
CA VAL A 105 6.99 10.88 -17.76
C VAL A 105 5.89 10.22 -18.59
N ARG A 106 6.24 9.17 -19.32
CA ARG A 106 5.29 8.27 -19.98
C ARG A 106 5.63 6.82 -19.65
N LEU A 107 4.61 5.98 -19.70
CA LEU A 107 4.73 4.53 -19.72
C LEU A 107 4.50 4.12 -21.18
N GLN A 108 5.47 3.43 -21.79
CA GLN A 108 5.37 2.97 -23.17
C GLN A 108 5.43 1.44 -23.24
N ASP A 109 4.44 0.86 -23.93
CA ASP A 109 4.43 -0.52 -24.39
C ASP A 109 5.53 -0.77 -25.42
N SER A 110 6.14 -1.96 -25.38
CA SER A 110 7.13 -2.40 -26.37
C SER A 110 6.47 -2.77 -27.71
N ASP A 111 5.96 -1.77 -28.43
CA ASP A 111 5.22 -1.90 -29.70
C ASP A 111 6.15 -2.07 -30.94
N ASP A 112 7.46 -1.91 -30.75
CA ASP A 112 8.46 -2.31 -31.75
C ASP A 112 8.55 -3.85 -31.82
N GLY A 113 8.40 -4.40 -33.02
CA GLY A 113 8.32 -5.84 -33.31
C GLY A 113 9.62 -6.65 -33.13
N SER A 114 10.43 -6.32 -32.13
CA SER A 114 11.48 -7.19 -31.59
C SER A 114 10.83 -8.37 -30.86
N GLU A 115 11.43 -9.56 -30.92
CA GLU A 115 10.93 -10.77 -30.24
C GLU A 115 11.20 -10.77 -28.71
N THR A 116 11.21 -9.58 -28.09
CA THR A 116 11.59 -9.31 -26.70
C THR A 116 10.48 -8.56 -25.95
N LEU A 117 9.26 -9.11 -25.97
CA LEU A 117 8.17 -8.69 -25.07
C LEU A 117 8.47 -9.14 -23.63
N ASP A 118 8.31 -8.25 -22.64
CA ASP A 118 7.63 -8.54 -21.34
C ASP A 118 7.52 -7.31 -20.39
N HIS A 119 8.17 -6.18 -20.71
CA HIS A 119 8.32 -5.01 -19.82
C HIS A 119 7.70 -3.72 -20.36
N VAL A 120 6.97 -3.01 -19.50
CA VAL A 120 6.56 -1.61 -19.72
C VAL A 120 7.77 -0.70 -19.43
N SER A 121 8.06 0.24 -20.33
CA SER A 121 9.17 1.18 -20.16
C SER A 121 8.70 2.50 -19.56
N VAL A 122 9.27 2.88 -18.40
CA VAL A 122 9.09 4.21 -17.83
C VAL A 122 10.11 5.16 -18.48
N GLU A 123 9.62 6.09 -19.28
CA GLU A 123 10.45 7.05 -20.01
C GLU A 123 10.21 8.49 -19.57
N ALA A 124 11.25 9.31 -19.65
CA ALA A 124 11.20 10.74 -19.35
C ALA A 124 11.60 11.58 -20.57
N ALA A 125 10.91 12.71 -20.75
CA ALA A 125 11.21 13.67 -21.79
C ALA A 125 12.51 14.46 -21.49
N VAL A 126 13.36 14.59 -22.50
CA VAL A 126 14.59 15.40 -22.48
C VAL A 126 14.34 16.68 -23.30
N PRO A 127 14.76 17.86 -22.82
CA PRO A 127 15.37 18.17 -21.52
C PRO A 127 14.35 18.36 -20.38
N SER A 128 14.82 18.32 -19.13
CA SER A 128 14.01 18.60 -17.94
C SER A 128 13.69 20.09 -17.79
N GLU A 129 12.44 20.44 -17.47
CA GLU A 129 12.10 21.81 -17.06
C GLU A 129 12.59 22.05 -15.63
N THR A 130 13.32 23.13 -15.39
CA THR A 130 13.95 23.42 -14.09
C THR A 130 13.15 24.50 -13.36
N LEU A 131 12.56 24.15 -12.22
CA LEU A 131 11.79 25.06 -11.38
C LEU A 131 12.68 25.63 -10.27
N ILE A 132 12.97 26.93 -10.34
CA ILE A 132 13.77 27.65 -9.34
C ILE A 132 12.84 28.40 -8.39
N PRO A 133 12.93 28.20 -7.06
CA PRO A 133 12.15 28.96 -6.09
C PRO A 133 12.51 30.46 -6.13
N SER A 134 11.53 31.36 -6.05
CA SER A 134 11.77 32.82 -6.06
C SER A 134 12.46 33.37 -4.80
N ILE A 135 12.68 32.53 -3.79
CA ILE A 135 13.49 32.82 -2.59
C ILE A 135 14.57 31.74 -2.48
N GLN A 136 15.78 32.10 -2.07
CA GLN A 136 16.86 31.11 -1.98
C GLN A 136 16.61 30.17 -0.79
N ILE A 137 16.38 28.89 -1.07
CA ILE A 137 16.35 27.84 -0.05
C ILE A 137 17.76 27.72 0.54
N THR A 138 17.86 27.85 1.88
CA THR A 138 19.13 27.91 2.61
C THR A 138 19.28 26.82 3.66
N HIS A 139 18.19 26.15 4.01
CA HIS A 139 18.15 24.99 4.91
C HIS A 139 18.35 23.68 4.12
N GLU A 140 18.69 22.61 4.85
CA GLU A 140 18.61 21.24 4.35
C GLU A 140 17.14 20.87 4.11
N VAL A 141 16.85 20.29 2.95
CA VAL A 141 15.52 19.79 2.60
C VAL A 141 15.45 18.31 2.98
N CYS A 142 14.37 17.93 3.68
CA CYS A 142 14.11 16.55 4.09
C CYS A 142 12.96 15.92 3.29
N GLN A 143 12.01 16.74 2.81
CA GLN A 143 10.82 16.27 2.08
C GLN A 143 10.37 17.31 1.05
N ILE A 144 9.93 16.84 -0.12
CA ILE A 144 9.05 17.61 -1.01
C ILE A 144 7.72 16.85 -1.19
N SER A 145 6.61 17.57 -1.37
CA SER A 145 5.32 16.92 -1.68
C SER A 145 4.35 17.85 -2.41
N LEU A 146 3.60 17.28 -3.35
CA LEU A 146 2.60 17.95 -4.20
C LEU A 146 1.20 17.88 -3.58
N ASN A 147 0.42 18.94 -3.76
CA ASN A 147 -1.00 18.89 -3.49
C ASN A 147 -1.75 18.10 -4.59
N ILE A 148 -3.01 17.73 -4.29
CA ILE A 148 -3.84 16.80 -5.07
C ILE A 148 -4.01 17.21 -6.55
N ASP A 149 -4.00 18.51 -6.87
CA ASP A 149 -4.15 19.01 -8.25
C ASP A 149 -2.82 19.35 -8.95
N GLY A 150 -1.68 19.17 -8.27
CA GLY A 150 -0.34 19.49 -8.76
C GLY A 150 -0.07 20.99 -8.95
N SER A 151 -0.86 21.88 -8.32
CA SER A 151 -0.68 23.34 -8.43
C SER A 151 0.38 23.89 -7.47
N SER A 152 0.60 23.22 -6.35
CA SER A 152 1.51 23.65 -5.29
C SER A 152 2.33 22.50 -4.75
N LEU A 153 3.56 22.79 -4.39
CA LEU A 153 4.49 21.86 -3.75
C LEU A 153 5.05 22.51 -2.50
N PHE A 154 5.09 21.79 -1.38
CA PHE A 154 5.88 22.23 -0.23
C PHE A 154 7.27 21.62 -0.27
N ILE A 155 8.23 22.40 0.24
CA ILE A 155 9.57 21.97 0.64
C ILE A 155 9.61 22.06 2.17
N ALA A 156 9.93 20.96 2.84
CA ALA A 156 10.10 20.91 4.28
C ALA A 156 11.53 20.51 4.66
N GLY A 157 12.11 21.26 5.60
CA GLY A 157 13.30 20.90 6.38
C GLY A 157 12.94 20.79 7.87
N SER A 158 13.93 20.49 8.71
CA SER A 158 13.68 20.23 10.15
C SER A 158 13.07 21.41 10.93
N ASP A 159 13.30 22.65 10.49
CA ASP A 159 12.89 23.89 11.18
C ASP A 159 12.20 24.91 10.25
N LYS A 160 11.91 24.54 8.99
CA LYS A 160 11.39 25.46 7.97
C LYS A 160 10.48 24.75 6.97
N LEU A 161 9.43 25.44 6.55
CA LEU A 161 8.49 25.02 5.53
C LEU A 161 8.37 26.13 4.47
N THR A 162 8.40 25.76 3.19
CA THR A 162 8.27 26.70 2.06
C THR A 162 7.26 26.18 1.05
N LEU A 163 6.25 26.98 0.74
CA LEU A 163 5.28 26.71 -0.32
C LEU A 163 5.79 27.25 -1.66
N ILE A 164 5.72 26.44 -2.71
CA ILE A 164 6.05 26.80 -4.09
C ILE A 164 4.81 26.63 -4.96
N ASN A 165 4.37 27.70 -5.61
CA ASN A 165 3.30 27.63 -6.61
C ASN A 165 3.88 27.29 -7.99
N ILE A 166 3.45 26.15 -8.55
CA ILE A 166 4.02 25.55 -9.76
C ILE A 166 3.49 26.23 -11.05
N PHE A 167 2.28 26.80 -11.02
CA PHE A 167 1.66 27.44 -12.19
C PHE A 167 1.91 28.95 -12.27
N HIS A 168 2.23 29.61 -11.16
CA HIS A 168 2.57 31.03 -11.11
C HIS A 168 4.01 31.28 -11.61
N LYS A 169 4.19 31.18 -12.93
CA LYS A 169 5.46 31.51 -13.62
C LYS A 169 5.78 33.00 -13.45
N ALA A 170 6.83 33.33 -12.70
CA ALA A 170 7.29 34.71 -12.55
C ALA A 170 8.11 35.18 -13.77
N THR A 171 9.04 34.34 -14.24
CA THR A 171 9.79 34.51 -15.50
C THR A 171 10.15 33.15 -16.09
N THR A 172 10.32 33.08 -17.40
CA THR A 172 10.74 31.86 -18.14
C THR A 172 11.96 32.17 -19.01
N ASN A 173 13.12 31.64 -18.64
CA ASN A 173 14.36 31.77 -19.40
C ASN A 173 14.72 30.40 -19.99
N GLY A 174 14.17 30.10 -21.17
CA GLY A 174 14.28 28.78 -21.79
C GLY A 174 13.60 27.71 -20.93
N GLU A 175 14.33 26.65 -20.60
CA GLU A 175 13.88 25.54 -19.75
C GLU A 175 13.82 25.88 -18.25
N THR A 176 14.33 27.05 -17.83
CA THR A 176 14.28 27.49 -16.42
C THR A 176 13.05 28.37 -16.17
N VAL A 177 12.27 28.02 -15.15
CA VAL A 177 11.09 28.76 -14.69
C VAL A 177 11.30 29.20 -13.25
N ILE A 178 11.15 30.50 -12.98
CA ILE A 178 11.10 30.99 -11.60
C ILE A 178 9.67 30.83 -11.09
N CYS A 179 9.48 29.97 -10.08
CA CYS A 179 8.20 29.72 -9.41
C CYS A 179 8.09 30.59 -8.16
N ARG A 180 6.90 31.16 -7.89
CA ARG A 180 6.66 31.92 -6.67
C ARG A 180 6.78 31.00 -5.45
N ALA A 181 7.74 31.30 -4.59
CA ALA A 181 8.01 30.60 -3.34
C ALA A 181 7.77 31.55 -2.14
N VAL A 182 7.13 31.04 -1.08
CA VAL A 182 6.77 31.80 0.13
C VAL A 182 7.00 30.89 1.35
N PRO A 183 7.67 31.34 2.41
CA PRO A 183 7.81 30.54 3.62
C PRO A 183 6.45 30.41 4.34
N VAL A 184 6.31 29.38 5.18
CA VAL A 184 5.08 29.04 5.90
C VAL A 184 5.40 28.84 7.38
N ALA A 185 4.49 29.26 8.26
CA ALA A 185 4.57 29.13 9.72
C ALA A 185 5.86 29.73 10.34
N THR A 186 6.39 30.83 9.79
CA THR A 186 7.67 31.39 10.24
C THR A 186 7.63 31.87 11.69
N GLN A 187 6.47 32.37 12.16
CA GLN A 187 6.23 32.75 13.55
C GLN A 187 6.31 31.56 14.53
N ILE A 188 6.08 30.33 14.06
CA ILE A 188 6.07 29.11 14.89
C ILE A 188 7.42 28.38 14.79
N LEU A 189 7.94 28.20 13.58
CA LEU A 189 9.13 27.37 13.31
C LEU A 189 10.46 28.14 13.34
N SER A 190 10.44 29.46 13.10
CA SER A 190 11.65 30.31 13.08
C SER A 190 11.66 31.39 14.18
N GLY A 191 10.89 31.18 15.26
CA GLY A 191 10.84 32.07 16.43
C GLY A 191 12.13 32.01 17.26
N GLN A 192 12.66 33.18 17.65
CA GLN A 192 14.01 33.31 18.25
C GLN A 192 14.22 32.53 19.56
N ASP A 193 13.15 32.23 20.31
CA ASP A 193 13.21 31.59 21.64
C ASP A 193 12.76 30.12 21.64
N LYS A 194 12.32 29.54 20.51
CA LYS A 194 11.68 28.20 20.47
C LYS A 194 12.15 27.36 19.29
N GLY A 195 13.05 26.40 19.56
CA GLY A 195 13.48 25.38 18.59
C GLY A 195 12.45 24.28 18.34
N ILE A 196 11.23 24.66 17.92
CA ILE A 196 10.18 23.72 17.50
C ILE A 196 10.58 23.14 16.15
N ARG A 197 10.66 21.81 16.05
CA ARG A 197 10.98 21.10 14.82
C ARG A 197 9.74 20.49 14.19
N VAL A 198 9.74 20.41 12.86
CA VAL A 198 8.81 19.58 12.10
C VAL A 198 9.19 18.11 12.34
N LEU A 199 8.21 17.28 12.68
CA LEU A 199 8.35 15.83 12.73
C LEU A 199 7.84 15.19 11.43
N GLN A 200 6.68 15.65 10.95
CA GLN A 200 6.07 15.22 9.70
C GLN A 200 5.21 16.34 9.11
N ALA A 201 5.19 16.44 7.78
CA ALA A 201 4.29 17.29 7.01
C ALA A 201 3.55 16.46 5.95
N SER A 202 2.26 16.71 5.76
CA SER A 202 1.43 16.06 4.72
C SER A 202 0.35 17.00 4.20
N TRP A 203 -0.01 16.88 2.93
CA TRP A 203 -1.25 17.47 2.42
C TRP A 203 -2.45 16.71 2.98
N HIS A 204 -3.58 17.41 3.21
CA HIS A 204 -4.81 16.75 3.64
C HIS A 204 -5.47 16.01 2.46
N PRO A 205 -5.83 14.70 2.56
CA PRO A 205 -6.34 13.91 1.43
C PRO A 205 -7.60 14.47 0.75
N PHE A 206 -8.37 15.29 1.46
CA PHE A 206 -9.61 15.91 0.97
C PHE A 206 -9.48 17.42 0.65
N SER A 207 -8.27 18.00 0.64
CA SER A 207 -8.12 19.42 0.26
C SER A 207 -6.75 19.78 -0.31
N GLY A 208 -6.74 20.28 -1.55
CA GLY A 208 -5.53 20.77 -2.23
C GLY A 208 -4.96 22.08 -1.67
N ALA A 209 -5.63 22.73 -0.70
CA ALA A 209 -5.16 23.96 -0.06
C ALA A 209 -4.57 23.74 1.34
N HIS A 210 -4.81 22.59 1.98
CA HIS A 210 -4.52 22.40 3.40
C HIS A 210 -3.33 21.48 3.65
N ILE A 211 -2.39 21.95 4.47
CA ILE A 211 -1.27 21.15 4.96
C ILE A 211 -1.41 20.87 6.46
N CYS A 212 -1.14 19.62 6.81
CA CYS A 212 -1.08 19.08 8.17
C CYS A 212 0.38 19.02 8.61
N LEU A 213 0.66 19.52 9.81
CA LEU A 213 2.00 19.61 10.39
C LEU A 213 1.99 19.04 11.81
N LEU A 214 2.82 18.04 12.06
CA LEU A 214 3.08 17.53 13.40
C LEU A 214 4.46 18.02 13.84
N THR A 215 4.54 18.61 15.04
CA THR A 215 5.74 19.30 15.53
C THR A 215 6.19 18.80 16.91
N SER A 216 7.46 19.06 17.25
CA SER A 216 8.13 18.54 18.45
C SER A 216 7.63 19.11 19.78
N ASP A 217 6.68 20.04 19.76
CA ASP A 217 5.91 20.54 20.91
C ASP A 217 4.63 19.72 21.17
N ALA A 218 4.46 18.58 20.49
CA ALA A 218 3.29 17.69 20.56
C ALA A 218 1.97 18.37 20.15
N VAL A 219 2.04 19.27 19.16
CA VAL A 219 0.86 19.90 18.56
C VAL A 219 0.70 19.43 17.12
N PHE A 220 -0.53 19.06 16.76
CA PHE A 220 -0.94 18.84 15.37
C PHE A 220 -1.60 20.12 14.85
N ARG A 221 -1.15 20.62 13.69
CA ARG A 221 -1.54 21.93 13.14
C ARG A 221 -2.03 21.79 11.70
N LEU A 222 -3.16 22.41 11.39
CA LEU A 222 -3.77 22.44 10.06
C LEU A 222 -3.75 23.89 9.54
N PHE A 223 -3.17 24.12 8.36
CA PHE A 223 -3.07 25.45 7.75
C PHE A 223 -3.83 25.50 6.42
N ASP A 224 -4.77 26.44 6.27
CA ASP A 224 -5.30 26.85 4.97
C ASP A 224 -4.30 27.77 4.27
N LEU A 225 -3.52 27.20 3.35
CA LEU A 225 -2.50 27.93 2.60
C LEU A 225 -3.10 28.90 1.55
N SER A 226 -4.43 28.92 1.39
CA SER A 226 -5.14 29.91 0.58
C SER A 226 -5.55 31.17 1.37
N SER A 227 -5.60 31.09 2.71
CA SER A 227 -6.07 32.15 3.62
C SER A 227 -4.97 32.74 4.51
N ASP A 228 -4.17 31.91 5.19
CA ASP A 228 -3.13 32.37 6.12
C ASP A 228 -1.91 31.44 6.09
N LEU A 229 -0.76 31.98 5.69
CA LEU A 229 0.51 31.22 5.61
C LEU A 229 1.29 31.23 6.93
N GLU A 230 0.88 32.01 7.92
CA GLU A 230 1.61 32.16 9.19
C GLU A 230 0.87 31.53 10.37
N LYS A 231 -0.47 31.52 10.33
CA LYS A 231 -1.31 30.95 11.39
C LYS A 231 -2.05 29.71 10.90
N PRO A 232 -2.06 28.61 11.67
CA PRO A 232 -2.95 27.49 11.40
C PRO A 232 -4.42 27.92 11.57
N GLU A 233 -5.31 27.28 10.83
CA GLU A 233 -6.76 27.36 11.07
C GLU A 233 -7.18 26.44 12.22
N GLN A 234 -6.47 25.33 12.45
CA GLN A 234 -6.74 24.42 13.57
C GLN A 234 -5.45 24.00 14.28
N GLU A 235 -5.45 24.05 15.61
CA GLU A 235 -4.39 23.48 16.45
C GLU A 235 -4.98 22.47 17.44
N PHE A 236 -4.33 21.32 17.57
CA PHE A 236 -4.70 20.27 18.51
C PHE A 236 -3.48 19.94 19.37
N TYR A 237 -3.51 20.37 20.64
CA TYR A 237 -2.43 20.19 21.61
C TYR A 237 -2.59 18.82 22.27
N LEU A 238 -1.74 17.86 21.89
CA LEU A 238 -1.87 16.45 22.26
C LEU A 238 -1.35 16.24 23.70
N GLN A 239 -2.23 16.06 24.68
CA GLN A 239 -1.86 15.89 26.08
C GLN A 239 -2.17 14.47 26.58
N LEU A 240 -1.12 13.80 27.07
CA LEU A 240 -1.23 12.49 27.71
C LEU A 240 -1.44 12.65 29.22
N GLU A 241 -2.47 11.98 29.74
CA GLU A 241 -2.74 11.90 31.18
C GLU A 241 -1.55 11.17 31.89
N PRO A 242 -0.93 11.77 32.93
CA PRO A 242 0.27 11.23 33.55
C PRO A 242 -0.01 9.98 34.40
N SER A 243 -0.09 8.83 33.72
CA SER A 243 -0.25 7.50 34.30
C SER A 243 0.66 7.28 35.51
N GLY A 244 0.04 6.92 36.64
CA GLY A 244 0.63 7.08 37.97
C GLY A 244 1.94 6.32 38.20
N ARG A 245 2.86 6.98 38.92
CA ARG A 245 4.23 6.55 39.32
C ARG A 245 5.31 6.64 38.24
N GLY A 246 5.76 7.86 37.99
CA GLY A 246 7.21 8.12 37.86
C GLY A 246 7.82 7.96 36.48
N GLN A 247 7.04 7.63 35.45
CA GLN A 247 7.46 7.89 34.07
C GLN A 247 7.37 9.39 33.80
N SER A 248 8.43 9.98 33.25
CA SER A 248 8.41 11.40 32.90
C SER A 248 7.68 11.58 31.57
N ALA A 249 6.67 12.46 31.53
CA ALA A 249 5.93 12.79 30.31
C ALA A 249 6.83 13.27 29.15
N VAL A 250 8.05 13.75 29.46
CA VAL A 250 9.10 14.13 28.51
C VAL A 250 9.59 12.95 27.64
N LEU A 251 9.29 11.69 28.00
CA LEU A 251 9.71 10.50 27.27
C LEU A 251 8.70 9.98 26.24
N LEU A 252 7.44 10.42 26.31
CA LEU A 252 6.38 10.02 25.38
C LEU A 252 6.06 11.18 24.44
N CYS A 253 6.68 11.17 23.26
CA CYS A 253 6.42 12.16 22.21
C CYS A 253 5.68 11.51 21.03
N PRO A 254 4.77 12.22 20.36
CA PRO A 254 4.30 11.79 19.05
C PRO A 254 5.48 11.76 18.07
N VAL A 255 5.46 10.82 17.13
CA VAL A 255 6.52 10.62 16.13
C VAL A 255 5.98 10.87 14.73
N ALA A 256 4.82 10.29 14.43
CA ALA A 256 4.19 10.34 13.12
C ALA A 256 2.66 10.37 13.25
N PHE A 257 1.99 10.79 12.18
CA PHE A 257 0.54 10.75 12.03
C PHE A 257 0.14 10.13 10.69
N SER A 258 -1.09 9.65 10.59
CA SER A 258 -1.69 9.22 9.31
C SER A 258 -3.17 9.57 9.28
N HIS A 259 -3.69 9.81 8.08
CA HIS A 259 -5.12 10.01 7.83
C HIS A 259 -5.83 8.67 7.70
N GLY A 260 -7.06 8.57 8.19
CA GLY A 260 -7.96 7.47 7.84
C GLY A 260 -8.48 7.55 6.41
N ALA A 261 -9.17 6.50 5.96
CA ALA A 261 -9.66 6.37 4.59
C ALA A 261 -11.17 6.62 4.46
N HIS A 262 -11.74 6.26 3.30
CA HIS A 262 -13.12 6.56 2.90
C HIS A 262 -14.20 5.70 3.58
N HIS A 263 -13.95 5.10 4.75
CA HIS A 263 -14.97 4.36 5.50
C HIS A 263 -15.46 5.20 6.68
N LEU A 264 -16.78 5.43 6.76
CA LEU A 264 -17.48 6.13 7.84
C LEU A 264 -16.67 7.26 8.51
N TRP A 265 -16.40 7.18 9.81
CA TRP A 265 -15.69 8.20 10.60
C TRP A 265 -14.17 8.20 10.39
N ASP A 266 -13.58 7.17 9.79
CA ASP A 266 -12.16 7.14 9.41
C ASP A 266 -11.85 8.30 8.44
N THR A 267 -12.84 8.72 7.65
CA THR A 267 -12.77 9.88 6.73
C THR A 267 -12.45 11.21 7.45
N PHE A 268 -12.74 11.30 8.74
CA PHE A 268 -12.47 12.46 9.59
C PHE A 268 -11.47 12.14 10.71
N SER A 269 -10.76 11.01 10.65
CA SER A 269 -9.88 10.53 11.71
C SER A 269 -8.42 10.78 11.39
N ILE A 270 -7.69 11.34 12.36
CA ILE A 270 -6.22 11.44 12.34
C ILE A 270 -5.67 10.51 13.42
N PHE A 271 -4.85 9.55 13.00
CA PHE A 271 -4.16 8.63 13.88
C PHE A 271 -2.76 9.18 14.22
N PHE A 272 -2.32 8.98 15.45
CA PHE A 272 -1.01 9.40 15.95
C PHE A 272 -0.24 8.23 16.54
N LEU A 273 1.01 8.03 16.10
CA LEU A 273 1.94 7.04 16.66
C LEU A 273 2.92 7.75 17.60
N PHE A 274 2.99 7.29 18.85
CA PHE A 274 3.92 7.79 19.86
C PHE A 274 5.20 6.94 19.94
N SER A 275 6.25 7.49 20.54
CA SER A 275 7.61 6.94 20.51
C SER A 275 7.78 5.55 21.13
N ASP A 276 6.86 5.15 22.01
CA ASP A 276 6.78 3.83 22.63
C ASP A 276 6.05 2.78 21.77
N GLY A 277 5.36 3.19 20.70
CA GLY A 277 4.52 2.31 19.89
C GLY A 277 3.04 2.27 20.32
N SER A 278 2.60 3.23 21.13
CA SER A 278 1.18 3.46 21.40
C SER A 278 0.54 4.31 20.29
N ILE A 279 -0.75 4.04 20.00
CA ILE A 279 -1.53 4.69 18.94
C ILE A 279 -2.72 5.42 19.58
N TYR A 280 -3.02 6.62 19.11
CA TYR A 280 -4.17 7.45 19.51
C TYR A 280 -4.92 7.96 18.27
N ILE A 281 -6.18 8.39 18.44
CA ILE A 281 -7.02 8.97 17.38
C ILE A 281 -7.55 10.35 17.81
N LEU A 282 -7.57 11.32 16.90
CA LEU A 282 -8.48 12.47 16.96
C LEU A 282 -9.57 12.30 15.90
N CYS A 283 -10.83 12.38 16.31
CA CYS A 283 -11.99 12.32 15.42
C CYS A 283 -13.17 13.12 16.02
N PRO A 284 -13.81 14.02 15.26
CA PRO A 284 -13.57 14.34 13.85
C PRO A 284 -12.67 15.57 13.64
N VAL A 285 -11.80 15.50 12.63
CA VAL A 285 -10.97 16.60 12.14
C VAL A 285 -11.25 16.82 10.66
N VAL A 286 -11.61 18.05 10.27
CA VAL A 286 -11.97 18.42 8.89
C VAL A 286 -11.44 19.82 8.58
N PRO A 287 -10.67 20.03 7.49
CA PRO A 287 -10.21 21.38 7.12
C PRO A 287 -11.36 22.26 6.65
N PHE A 288 -11.32 23.55 6.97
CA PHE A 288 -12.44 24.44 6.64
C PHE A 288 -12.53 24.71 5.12
N GLY A 289 -13.74 24.80 4.60
CA GLY A 289 -13.99 24.98 3.17
C GLY A 289 -13.61 23.78 2.27
N SER A 290 -13.13 22.66 2.83
CA SER A 290 -12.85 21.42 2.10
C SER A 290 -14.12 20.75 1.55
N LEU A 291 -13.96 19.81 0.61
CA LEU A 291 -15.06 19.30 -0.23
C LEU A 291 -15.19 17.78 -0.12
N TYR A 292 -16.38 17.30 0.23
CA TYR A 292 -16.69 15.87 0.40
C TYR A 292 -17.89 15.44 -0.44
N ASN A 293 -17.96 14.16 -0.82
CA ASN A 293 -19.09 13.61 -1.55
C ASN A 293 -20.35 13.61 -0.67
N GLN A 294 -21.44 14.27 -1.10
CA GLN A 294 -22.68 14.38 -0.33
C GLN A 294 -23.27 13.01 0.02
N LYS A 295 -23.15 12.01 -0.87
CA LYS A 295 -23.62 10.65 -0.59
C LYS A 295 -22.83 10.00 0.55
N HIS A 296 -21.53 10.28 0.64
CA HIS A 296 -20.66 9.72 1.68
C HIS A 296 -20.96 10.33 3.05
N ILE A 297 -21.08 11.67 3.13
CA ILE A 297 -21.44 12.33 4.39
C ILE A 297 -22.84 11.89 4.84
N LYS A 298 -23.77 11.68 3.89
CA LYS A 298 -25.09 11.12 4.20
C LYS A 298 -25.02 9.69 4.75
N GLU A 299 -24.10 8.86 4.27
CA GLU A 299 -23.90 7.49 4.78
C GLU A 299 -23.51 7.53 6.27
N ILE A 300 -22.60 8.44 6.66
CA ILE A 300 -22.23 8.70 8.07
C ILE A 300 -23.41 9.22 8.89
N TYR A 301 -24.22 10.12 8.33
CA TYR A 301 -25.34 10.74 9.05
C TYR A 301 -26.54 9.81 9.27
N ASP A 302 -26.87 8.98 8.28
CA ASP A 302 -27.92 7.97 8.40
C ASP A 302 -27.48 6.84 9.35
N ASP A 303 -26.19 6.50 9.38
CA ASP A 303 -25.57 5.57 10.34
C ASP A 303 -25.70 6.03 11.80
N VAL A 304 -25.23 7.23 12.14
CA VAL A 304 -25.30 7.76 13.53
C VAL A 304 -26.74 7.86 14.03
N LYS A 305 -27.71 8.10 13.14
CA LYS A 305 -29.14 8.06 13.50
C LYS A 305 -29.66 6.67 13.81
N SER A 306 -29.08 5.61 13.23
CA SER A 306 -29.40 4.24 13.64
C SER A 306 -28.87 3.94 15.04
N PHE A 307 -27.68 4.44 15.37
CA PHE A 307 -27.02 4.23 16.66
C PHE A 307 -27.71 4.94 17.85
N GLU A 308 -28.39 6.09 17.64
CA GLU A 308 -29.13 6.80 18.71
C GLU A 308 -30.30 5.95 19.28
N LEU A 309 -30.81 4.94 18.56
CA LEU A 309 -31.93 4.10 19.03
C LEU A 309 -31.52 2.99 20.01
N GLU A 310 -30.27 2.53 20.00
CA GLU A 310 -29.89 1.27 20.68
C GLU A 310 -29.40 1.45 22.14
N ALA A 311 -28.84 2.61 22.53
CA ALA A 311 -28.22 2.76 23.86
C ALA A 311 -28.39 4.14 24.55
N ALA A 312 -28.85 4.12 25.80
CA ALA A 312 -29.15 5.32 26.58
C ALA A 312 -27.92 6.22 26.89
N ASN A 313 -26.72 5.64 27.04
CA ASN A 313 -25.48 6.43 27.22
C ASN A 313 -24.90 6.93 25.88
N ALA A 314 -25.16 6.22 24.77
CA ALA A 314 -24.73 6.66 23.44
C ALA A 314 -25.43 7.95 23.01
N ALA A 315 -26.67 8.18 23.47
CA ALA A 315 -27.49 9.35 23.16
C ALA A 315 -26.86 10.72 23.47
N LYS A 316 -25.81 10.83 24.31
CA LYS A 316 -25.04 12.08 24.44
C LYS A 316 -24.04 12.27 23.30
N PHE A 317 -23.34 11.20 22.92
CA PHE A 317 -22.29 11.23 21.90
C PHE A 317 -22.86 11.31 20.49
N SER A 318 -23.93 10.54 20.19
CA SER A 318 -24.64 10.63 18.90
C SER A 318 -25.17 12.05 18.66
N ARG A 319 -25.68 12.74 19.68
CA ARG A 319 -26.16 14.11 19.56
C ARG A 319 -25.07 15.14 19.26
N LEU A 320 -23.89 15.00 19.87
CA LEU A 320 -22.74 15.84 19.53
C LEU A 320 -22.25 15.53 18.10
N ALA A 321 -22.25 14.27 17.69
CA ALA A 321 -21.91 13.85 16.33
C ALA A 321 -22.90 14.39 15.27
N LEU A 322 -24.20 14.28 15.52
CA LEU A 322 -25.24 14.83 14.64
C LEU A 322 -25.18 16.35 14.56
N SER A 323 -25.08 17.06 15.70
CA SER A 323 -24.92 18.51 15.72
C SER A 323 -23.66 18.96 14.99
N TRP A 324 -22.54 18.24 15.14
CA TRP A 324 -21.32 18.54 14.40
C TRP A 324 -21.47 18.28 12.89
N LEU A 325 -22.13 17.20 12.47
CA LEU A 325 -22.42 16.93 11.05
C LEU A 325 -23.33 17.99 10.43
N GLU A 326 -24.38 18.42 11.15
CA GLU A 326 -25.38 19.39 10.66
C GLU A 326 -24.80 20.81 10.53
N GLU A 327 -23.98 21.25 11.49
CA GLU A 327 -23.30 22.55 11.44
C GLU A 327 -22.08 22.56 10.50
N THR A 328 -21.37 21.43 10.36
CA THR A 328 -20.23 21.31 9.43
C THR A 328 -20.68 21.11 7.99
N PHE A 329 -21.81 20.44 7.74
CA PHE A 329 -22.33 20.13 6.40
C PHE A 329 -23.82 20.46 6.22
N PRO A 330 -24.24 21.74 6.39
CA PRO A 330 -25.66 22.13 6.32
C PRO A 330 -26.30 21.86 4.94
N GLU A 331 -25.50 21.77 3.88
CA GLU A 331 -25.90 21.37 2.52
C GLU A 331 -26.43 19.92 2.41
N MET A 332 -26.44 19.17 3.51
CA MET A 332 -27.07 17.84 3.63
C MET A 332 -28.56 17.89 4.00
N LEU A 333 -29.02 18.96 4.63
CA LEU A 333 -30.35 19.02 5.21
C LEU A 333 -31.43 19.17 4.11
N PRO A 334 -32.56 18.45 4.19
CA PRO A 334 -33.54 18.35 3.10
C PRO A 334 -34.30 19.67 2.81
N GLU A 335 -34.06 20.74 3.57
CA GLU A 335 -34.66 22.06 3.35
C GLU A 335 -33.86 22.97 2.42
N SER A 336 -32.64 22.58 2.00
CA SER A 336 -31.88 23.37 1.01
C SER A 336 -32.44 23.15 -0.41
N GLU A 337 -33.08 24.17 -1.01
CA GLU A 337 -33.70 24.11 -2.35
C GLU A 337 -32.71 23.96 -3.53
N HIS A 338 -31.43 23.63 -3.29
CA HIS A 338 -30.36 23.59 -4.29
C HIS A 338 -30.07 22.18 -4.80
N HIS A 339 -31.04 21.61 -5.52
CA HIS A 339 -30.92 20.31 -6.21
C HIS A 339 -29.93 20.34 -7.40
N SER A 340 -28.62 20.38 -7.14
CA SER A 340 -27.60 20.25 -8.21
C SER A 340 -26.19 19.79 -7.80
N LEU A 341 -25.78 19.89 -6.53
CA LEU A 341 -24.42 19.56 -6.10
C LEU A 341 -24.31 18.11 -5.63
N SER A 342 -23.30 17.37 -6.11
CA SER A 342 -22.93 16.03 -5.62
C SER A 342 -21.88 16.06 -4.50
N VAL A 343 -21.61 17.25 -3.96
CA VAL A 343 -20.49 17.57 -3.08
C VAL A 343 -20.98 18.55 -2.02
N CYS A 344 -20.65 18.31 -0.76
CA CYS A 344 -20.85 19.25 0.34
C CYS A 344 -19.54 19.96 0.69
N ARG A 345 -19.62 21.24 1.05
CA ARG A 345 -18.52 22.01 1.61
C ARG A 345 -18.54 21.92 3.14
N ALA A 346 -17.37 21.74 3.74
CA ALA A 346 -17.19 21.86 5.18
C ALA A 346 -17.24 23.32 5.65
N CYS A 347 -18.16 23.64 6.54
CA CYS A 347 -18.22 24.90 7.26
C CYS A 347 -17.22 24.96 8.43
N ALA A 348 -16.87 26.17 8.87
CA ALA A 348 -15.94 26.36 9.99
C ALA A 348 -16.67 26.22 11.35
N TYR A 349 -16.63 25.02 11.93
CA TYR A 349 -17.38 24.67 13.13
C TYR A 349 -16.55 23.93 14.19
N ALA A 350 -16.78 24.27 15.46
CA ALA A 350 -16.43 23.50 16.64
C ALA A 350 -17.42 23.83 17.77
N SER A 351 -17.63 22.91 18.71
CA SER A 351 -18.51 23.16 19.86
C SER A 351 -17.87 24.17 20.82
N LEU A 352 -18.67 25.09 21.37
CA LEU A 352 -18.18 26.12 22.30
C LEU A 352 -17.70 25.53 23.64
N ASP A 353 -18.40 24.50 24.12
CA ASP A 353 -18.21 23.92 25.46
C ASP A 353 -17.54 22.53 25.41
N ALA A 354 -16.99 22.11 24.26
CA ALA A 354 -16.40 20.78 24.12
C ALA A 354 -15.26 20.67 23.10
N SER A 355 -14.08 20.22 23.56
CA SER A 355 -12.89 19.92 22.74
C SER A 355 -12.83 18.44 22.34
N LEU A 356 -12.04 18.08 21.32
CA LEU A 356 -11.82 16.67 20.96
C LEU A 356 -11.05 15.90 22.05
N VAL A 357 -11.45 14.66 22.32
CA VAL A 357 -10.68 13.72 23.14
C VAL A 357 -9.52 13.15 22.32
N LEU A 358 -8.33 13.03 22.92
CA LEU A 358 -7.24 12.25 22.35
C LEU A 358 -7.47 10.76 22.65
N GLN A 359 -8.20 10.08 21.78
CA GLN A 359 -8.71 8.73 22.01
C GLN A 359 -7.56 7.70 22.04
N GLY A 360 -7.19 7.23 23.22
CA GLY A 360 -6.20 6.17 23.38
C GLY A 360 -5.50 6.15 24.75
N PRO A 361 -4.43 5.36 24.91
CA PRO A 361 -3.82 4.54 23.85
C PRO A 361 -4.72 3.37 23.48
N LEU A 362 -4.88 3.10 22.18
CA LEU A 362 -5.81 2.10 21.67
C LEU A 362 -5.46 0.70 22.22
N ARG A 363 -6.46 0.02 22.79
CA ARG A 363 -6.28 -1.25 23.49
C ARG A 363 -5.93 -2.37 22.51
N LYS A 364 -4.71 -2.91 22.60
CA LYS A 364 -4.31 -4.12 21.88
C LYS A 364 -5.02 -5.36 22.43
N ILE A 365 -5.55 -6.20 21.55
CA ILE A 365 -6.09 -7.53 21.85
C ILE A 365 -5.13 -8.56 21.26
N SER A 366 -4.34 -9.21 22.12
CA SER A 366 -3.52 -10.37 21.76
C SER A 366 -4.17 -11.67 22.25
N HIS A 367 -4.04 -12.75 21.48
CA HIS A 367 -4.67 -14.03 21.78
C HIS A 367 -3.67 -15.07 22.31
N GLY A 368 -2.88 -14.66 23.30
CA GLY A 368 -1.98 -15.54 24.05
C GLY A 368 -0.67 -14.88 24.45
N GLN A 369 -0.35 -14.97 25.76
CA GLN A 369 0.89 -14.54 26.41
C GLN A 369 1.14 -13.02 26.38
N GLU A 370 1.68 -12.47 27.48
CA GLU A 370 2.15 -11.08 27.52
C GLU A 370 3.39 -10.98 26.64
N THR A 371 3.28 -10.27 25.51
CA THR A 371 4.41 -10.05 24.60
C THR A 371 5.41 -9.07 25.22
N ASP A 372 6.70 -9.35 24.99
CA ASP A 372 7.83 -8.58 25.53
C ASP A 372 7.68 -7.06 25.31
N ILE A 373 8.21 -6.29 26.27
CA ILE A 373 8.41 -4.84 26.19
C ILE A 373 8.87 -4.45 24.77
N LEU A 374 8.10 -3.59 24.09
CA LEU A 374 8.32 -3.20 22.69
C LEU A 374 9.79 -2.80 22.44
N LYS A 375 10.49 -3.62 21.64
CA LYS A 375 11.95 -3.52 21.46
C LYS A 375 12.28 -2.48 20.40
N GLY A 376 12.36 -1.23 20.83
CA GLY A 376 12.83 -0.11 20.01
C GLY A 376 12.13 1.20 20.34
N ARG A 377 12.24 2.15 19.41
CA ARG A 377 11.44 3.38 19.34
C ARG A 377 10.68 3.36 18.02
N ALA A 378 9.42 3.78 18.02
CA ALA A 378 8.68 4.04 16.79
C ALA A 378 9.39 5.10 15.92
N VAL A 379 9.37 4.93 14.59
CA VAL A 379 10.01 5.84 13.61
C VAL A 379 9.15 6.19 12.40
N SER A 380 8.23 5.33 11.98
CA SER A 380 7.31 5.60 10.87
C SER A 380 5.97 4.88 11.08
N PHE A 381 4.94 5.38 10.42
CA PHE A 381 3.55 5.00 10.62
C PHE A 381 2.80 5.08 9.30
N LEU A 382 1.98 4.07 9.02
CA LEU A 382 1.14 4.03 7.84
C LEU A 382 -0.26 3.55 8.20
N TYR A 383 -1.26 4.30 7.78
CA TYR A 383 -2.62 3.80 7.62
C TYR A 383 -2.81 3.32 6.17
N THR A 384 -3.45 2.17 5.97
CA THR A 384 -4.00 1.74 4.68
C THR A 384 -5.36 1.06 4.87
N SER A 385 -6.14 0.89 3.80
CA SER A 385 -7.45 0.25 3.88
C SER A 385 -7.71 -0.69 2.71
N ALA A 386 -8.00 -1.96 3.00
CA ALA A 386 -8.41 -2.95 2.01
C ALA A 386 -9.92 -3.17 2.08
N GLY A 387 -10.67 -2.64 1.11
CA GLY A 387 -12.14 -2.66 1.17
C GLY A 387 -12.67 -1.83 2.34
N LYS A 388 -13.13 -2.49 3.40
CA LYS A 388 -13.50 -1.86 4.68
C LYS A 388 -12.43 -2.00 5.78
N ASP A 389 -11.43 -2.86 5.59
CA ASP A 389 -10.51 -3.24 6.67
C ASP A 389 -9.47 -2.15 6.89
N SER A 390 -9.56 -1.45 8.02
CA SER A 390 -8.67 -0.33 8.40
C SER A 390 -7.40 -0.85 9.08
N ILE A 391 -6.26 -0.73 8.38
CA ILE A 391 -4.96 -1.32 8.74
C ILE A 391 -3.97 -0.25 9.19
N LEU A 392 -3.29 -0.54 10.28
CA LEU A 392 -2.33 0.33 10.96
C LEU A 392 -0.97 -0.37 11.06
N VAL A 393 0.06 0.20 10.44
CA VAL A 393 1.43 -0.33 10.46
C VAL A 393 2.34 0.63 11.22
N ALA A 394 2.89 0.17 12.35
CA ALA A 394 3.86 0.91 13.16
C ALA A 394 5.27 0.32 12.97
N ALA A 395 6.19 1.11 12.44
CA ALA A 395 7.58 0.72 12.21
C ALA A 395 8.51 1.23 13.31
N PHE A 396 9.45 0.38 13.74
CA PHE A 396 10.39 0.64 14.82
C PHE A 396 11.84 0.70 14.31
N ASN A 397 12.69 1.45 15.00
CA ASN A 397 14.12 1.62 14.69
C ASN A 397 14.98 0.34 14.77
N THR A 398 14.38 -0.80 15.14
CA THR A 398 15.00 -2.13 15.15
C THR A 398 14.81 -2.91 13.85
N GLY A 399 13.92 -2.43 12.96
CA GLY A 399 13.46 -3.18 11.77
C GLY A 399 12.16 -3.96 12.00
N LEU A 400 11.59 -3.89 13.20
CA LEU A 400 10.28 -4.49 13.50
C LEU A 400 9.12 -3.63 12.97
N LEU A 401 8.14 -4.29 12.36
CA LEU A 401 6.85 -3.75 11.95
C LEU A 401 5.74 -4.43 12.75
N TYR A 402 4.89 -3.66 13.39
CA TYR A 402 3.66 -4.15 14.00
C TYR A 402 2.49 -3.84 13.08
N ILE A 403 1.80 -4.87 12.60
CA ILE A 403 0.72 -4.78 11.63
C ILE A 403 -0.58 -5.11 12.38
N GLN A 404 -1.45 -4.12 12.49
CA GLN A 404 -2.67 -4.18 13.32
C GLN A 404 -3.89 -3.76 12.50
N ALA A 405 -5.08 -4.21 12.88
CA ALA A 405 -6.35 -3.67 12.37
C ALA A 405 -7.16 -3.04 13.50
N LEU A 406 -8.02 -2.08 13.16
CA LEU A 406 -9.18 -1.78 13.99
C LEU A 406 -10.14 -2.96 13.95
N ALA A 407 -10.59 -3.41 15.12
CA ALA A 407 -11.55 -4.52 15.25
C ALA A 407 -12.99 -4.04 15.55
N ASP A 408 -13.21 -2.72 15.54
CA ASP A 408 -14.49 -2.06 15.73
C ASP A 408 -14.45 -0.69 15.03
N GLU A 409 -15.59 -0.07 14.76
CA GLU A 409 -15.68 1.19 14.03
C GLU A 409 -15.22 2.40 14.87
N ILE A 410 -14.70 3.44 14.23
CA ILE A 410 -14.31 4.67 14.93
C ILE A 410 -15.57 5.47 15.27
N HIS A 411 -15.63 6.01 16.49
CA HIS A 411 -16.66 6.95 16.90
C HIS A 411 -16.04 8.30 17.31
N PRO A 412 -16.69 9.43 16.99
CA PRO A 412 -16.19 10.75 17.37
C PRO A 412 -16.36 10.99 18.87
N GLN A 413 -15.40 11.66 19.52
CA GLN A 413 -15.42 11.86 20.98
C GLN A 413 -15.01 13.28 21.38
N TRP A 414 -15.80 13.88 22.27
CA TRP A 414 -15.59 15.21 22.83
C TRP A 414 -15.61 15.22 24.37
N ALA A 415 -14.70 16.00 24.96
CA ALA A 415 -14.61 16.28 26.38
C ALA A 415 -15.42 17.56 26.68
N THR A 416 -16.47 17.48 27.52
CA THR A 416 -17.42 18.59 27.77
C THR A 416 -17.11 19.37 29.05
N ASP A 417 -15.83 19.46 29.40
CA ASP A 417 -15.22 20.11 30.55
C ASP A 417 -14.12 21.12 30.14
N ALA A 418 -13.53 20.95 28.95
CA ALA A 418 -12.65 21.92 28.31
C ALA A 418 -13.23 22.42 26.97
N GLY A 419 -13.69 23.67 26.93
CA GLY A 419 -14.10 24.35 25.69
C GLY A 419 -12.89 24.87 24.88
N PRO A 420 -12.92 24.82 23.54
CA PRO A 420 -11.79 25.21 22.70
C PRO A 420 -11.66 26.74 22.55
N HIS A 421 -10.46 27.20 22.16
CA HIS A 421 -10.17 28.61 21.94
C HIS A 421 -10.44 29.02 20.49
N PHE A 422 -11.31 30.02 20.28
CA PHE A 422 -11.69 30.51 18.97
C PHE A 422 -10.93 31.79 18.58
N SER A 423 -10.44 31.84 17.35
CA SER A 423 -10.04 33.06 16.65
C SER A 423 -11.17 33.47 15.70
N LEU A 424 -11.87 34.56 16.02
CA LEU A 424 -12.97 35.07 15.19
C LEU A 424 -12.50 36.17 14.21
N ASP A 425 -13.23 36.34 13.11
CA ASP A 425 -13.07 37.46 12.19
C ASP A 425 -13.91 38.69 12.62
N SER A 426 -13.89 39.77 11.82
CA SER A 426 -14.67 40.99 12.08
C SER A 426 -16.20 40.82 11.99
N ASN A 427 -16.66 39.67 11.46
CA ASN A 427 -18.06 39.30 11.28
C ASN A 427 -18.48 38.19 12.27
N TYR A 428 -17.67 37.95 13.32
CA TYR A 428 -17.82 36.90 14.31
C TYR A 428 -17.85 35.46 13.74
N GLN A 429 -17.34 35.26 12.52
CA GLN A 429 -17.14 33.93 11.94
C GLN A 429 -15.85 33.30 12.48
N VAL A 430 -15.83 31.97 12.58
CA VAL A 430 -14.64 31.22 13.00
C VAL A 430 -13.58 31.30 11.91
N LYS A 431 -12.46 32.00 12.18
CA LYS A 431 -11.25 31.94 11.35
C LYS A 431 -10.31 30.80 11.79
N GLY A 432 -10.33 30.42 13.07
CA GLY A 432 -9.56 29.29 13.55
C GLY A 432 -9.91 28.83 14.96
N VAL A 433 -9.47 27.62 15.30
CA VAL A 433 -9.80 26.92 16.55
C VAL A 433 -8.55 26.25 17.13
N ALA A 434 -8.28 26.41 18.43
CA ALA A 434 -7.22 25.70 19.14
C ALA A 434 -7.82 24.88 20.29
N MET A 435 -7.53 23.58 20.31
CA MET A 435 -8.06 22.61 21.29
C MET A 435 -6.94 22.03 22.14
N ILE A 436 -7.20 21.84 23.42
CA ILE A 436 -6.41 20.90 24.23
C ILE A 436 -7.10 19.54 24.12
N CYS A 437 -6.36 18.54 23.66
CA CYS A 437 -6.86 17.19 23.46
C CYS A 437 -6.24 16.26 24.48
N GLU A 438 -6.93 16.07 25.61
CA GLU A 438 -6.50 15.19 26.70
C GLU A 438 -6.91 13.73 26.44
N SER A 439 -6.09 12.78 26.88
CA SER A 439 -6.39 11.34 26.78
C SER A 439 -7.18 10.84 28.00
N LEU A 440 -8.26 10.10 27.78
CA LEU A 440 -9.07 9.54 28.89
C LEU A 440 -8.30 8.46 29.70
N PRO A 441 -8.49 8.39 31.04
CA PRO A 441 -7.77 7.44 31.88
C PRO A 441 -8.30 6.01 31.74
N HIS A 442 -7.39 5.04 31.62
CA HIS A 442 -7.66 3.60 31.37
C HIS A 442 -8.66 2.89 32.32
N ASN A 443 -9.09 3.49 33.42
CA ASN A 443 -9.93 2.85 34.46
C ASN A 443 -11.39 3.35 34.52
N THR A 444 -11.81 4.32 33.70
CA THR A 444 -13.22 4.76 33.62
C THR A 444 -14.04 3.81 32.74
N GLY A 445 -14.37 2.63 33.28
CA GLY A 445 -14.98 1.49 32.57
C GLY A 445 -16.44 1.65 32.09
N ASP A 446 -16.88 2.87 31.77
CA ASP A 446 -18.26 3.16 31.32
C ASP A 446 -18.38 4.39 30.38
N SER A 447 -17.26 4.95 29.89
CA SER A 447 -17.25 6.19 29.09
C SER A 447 -16.29 6.14 27.90
N GLY A 448 -16.84 6.06 26.68
CA GLY A 448 -16.09 6.11 25.42
C GLY A 448 -15.39 4.79 25.08
N GLN A 449 -16.05 3.93 24.29
CA GLN A 449 -15.39 2.75 23.72
C GLN A 449 -14.44 3.22 22.60
N THR A 450 -13.14 3.20 22.86
CA THR A 450 -12.12 3.36 21.81
C THR A 450 -12.00 2.04 21.04
N PRO A 451 -11.96 2.02 19.70
CA PRO A 451 -11.90 0.79 18.93
C PRO A 451 -10.63 -0.01 19.27
N PRO A 452 -10.74 -1.31 19.60
CA PRO A 452 -9.58 -2.12 19.96
C PRO A 452 -8.73 -2.47 18.74
N LEU A 453 -7.43 -2.61 18.97
CA LEU A 453 -6.47 -3.04 17.95
C LEU A 453 -6.30 -4.57 17.99
N LEU A 454 -6.67 -5.24 16.90
CA LEU A 454 -6.29 -6.62 16.66
C LEU A 454 -4.85 -6.67 16.11
N GLU A 455 -3.95 -7.39 16.77
CA GLU A 455 -2.61 -7.65 16.22
C GLU A 455 -2.71 -8.75 15.15
N LEU A 456 -2.41 -8.40 13.89
CA LEU A 456 -2.53 -9.31 12.75
C LEU A 456 -1.20 -10.04 12.48
N ALA A 457 -0.09 -9.31 12.58
CA ALA A 457 1.25 -9.85 12.42
C ALA A 457 2.31 -8.91 13.04
N VAL A 458 3.44 -9.50 13.42
CA VAL A 458 4.71 -8.79 13.62
C VAL A 458 5.68 -9.30 12.57
N VAL A 459 6.35 -8.37 11.89
CA VAL A 459 7.33 -8.67 10.83
C VAL A 459 8.68 -8.08 11.24
N ASP A 460 9.74 -8.87 11.14
CA ASP A 460 11.12 -8.40 11.31
C ASP A 460 11.79 -8.29 9.93
N LEU A 461 12.22 -7.09 9.56
CA LEU A 461 12.97 -6.82 8.34
C LEU A 461 14.47 -7.18 8.47
N ALA A 462 14.91 -7.70 9.62
CA ALA A 462 16.27 -8.15 9.91
C ALA A 462 17.37 -7.08 9.73
N LEU A 463 17.01 -5.80 9.79
CA LEU A 463 17.90 -4.65 9.51
C LEU A 463 18.98 -4.38 10.59
N SER A 464 19.07 -5.22 11.62
CA SER A 464 19.90 -4.97 12.81
C SER A 464 21.35 -5.44 12.64
N ASP A 465 22.23 -4.55 12.16
CA ASP A 465 23.69 -4.72 12.30
C ASP A 465 24.11 -4.43 13.77
N PRO A 466 24.65 -5.42 14.52
CA PRO A 466 25.02 -5.24 15.93
C PRO A 466 26.21 -4.27 16.16
N SER A 467 26.85 -3.76 15.11
CA SER A 467 27.90 -2.74 15.19
C SER A 467 27.37 -1.30 15.29
N GLN A 468 26.21 -0.98 14.71
CA GLN A 468 25.72 0.41 14.60
C GLN A 468 24.93 0.88 15.84
N LYS A 469 25.61 0.90 17.00
CA LYS A 469 24.97 1.15 18.32
C LYS A 469 24.60 2.61 18.66
N GLN A 470 24.57 3.53 17.69
CA GLN A 470 24.36 4.97 17.98
C GLN A 470 23.26 5.63 17.15
N GLN A 471 22.93 5.12 15.96
CA GLN A 471 21.77 5.54 15.18
C GLN A 471 21.16 4.27 14.56
N GLY A 472 19.85 4.04 14.76
CA GLY A 472 19.14 2.96 14.09
C GLY A 472 18.90 3.29 12.62
N PRO A 473 18.62 2.29 11.77
CA PRO A 473 18.27 2.51 10.37
C PRO A 473 17.12 3.52 10.23
N SER A 474 17.28 4.45 9.29
CA SER A 474 16.15 5.22 8.77
C SER A 474 15.21 4.24 8.08
N LEU A 475 13.91 4.33 8.40
CA LEU A 475 12.86 3.44 7.91
C LEU A 475 11.58 4.26 7.70
N SER A 476 11.05 4.25 6.48
CA SER A 476 9.80 4.92 6.11
C SER A 476 8.85 4.00 5.35
N LEU A 477 7.55 4.24 5.50
CA LEU A 477 6.48 3.41 4.94
C LEU A 477 5.72 4.16 3.84
N PHE A 478 5.40 3.46 2.75
CA PHE A 478 4.62 3.98 1.61
C PHE A 478 3.59 2.96 1.15
N SER A 479 2.32 3.34 0.95
CA SER A 479 1.32 2.46 0.33
C SER A 479 1.64 2.18 -1.14
N ASP A 480 1.22 1.02 -1.65
CA ASP A 480 1.11 0.78 -3.09
C ASP A 480 -0.11 1.55 -3.66
N PRO A 481 0.02 2.25 -4.81
CA PRO A 481 -1.07 3.03 -5.40
C PRO A 481 -2.14 2.19 -6.13
N VAL A 482 -1.96 0.87 -6.25
CA VAL A 482 -2.88 -0.05 -6.94
C VAL A 482 -3.32 -1.21 -6.04
N VAL A 483 -2.39 -1.81 -5.29
CA VAL A 483 -2.62 -3.02 -4.47
C VAL A 483 -2.78 -2.64 -3.00
N ALA A 484 -4.02 -2.46 -2.53
CA ALA A 484 -4.32 -1.99 -1.17
C ALA A 484 -3.73 -2.87 -0.06
N GLU A 485 -3.52 -4.15 -0.36
CA GLU A 485 -2.94 -5.17 0.51
C GLU A 485 -1.40 -5.11 0.56
N ARG A 486 -0.75 -4.24 -0.23
CA ARG A 486 0.70 -4.11 -0.35
C ARG A 486 1.20 -2.73 0.09
N PHE A 487 2.30 -2.71 0.82
CA PHE A 487 3.03 -1.49 1.16
C PHE A 487 4.54 -1.71 1.07
N TYR A 488 5.29 -0.62 1.04
CA TYR A 488 6.74 -0.59 0.86
C TYR A 488 7.41 -0.06 2.12
N CYS A 489 8.45 -0.77 2.55
CA CYS A 489 9.33 -0.42 3.66
C CYS A 489 10.66 0.06 3.07
N VAL A 490 10.92 1.36 3.12
CA VAL A 490 12.12 1.98 2.55
C VAL A 490 13.13 2.19 3.67
N HIS A 491 14.35 1.70 3.50
CA HIS A 491 15.35 1.66 4.56
C HIS A 491 16.76 2.00 4.05
N SER A 492 17.71 2.17 4.97
CA SER A 492 19.09 2.56 4.66
C SER A 492 19.89 1.59 3.76
N GLY A 493 19.33 0.41 3.44
CA GLY A 493 19.94 -0.56 2.52
C GLY A 493 19.15 -0.81 1.23
N GLY A 494 17.94 -0.27 1.07
CA GLY A 494 17.05 -0.66 -0.02
C GLY A 494 15.57 -0.37 0.22
N ALA A 495 14.72 -1.18 -0.41
CA ALA A 495 13.29 -1.22 -0.12
C ALA A 495 12.74 -2.64 -0.20
N ASP A 496 11.92 -3.01 0.78
CA ASP A 496 11.15 -4.26 0.83
C ASP A 496 9.67 -3.98 0.53
N ALA A 497 8.99 -4.91 -0.15
CA ALA A 497 7.53 -4.94 -0.27
C ALA A 497 6.96 -5.91 0.77
N VAL A 498 5.90 -5.50 1.45
CA VAL A 498 5.15 -6.33 2.39
C VAL A 498 3.72 -6.49 1.87
N THR A 499 3.31 -7.73 1.60
CA THR A 499 1.98 -8.07 1.08
C THR A 499 1.18 -8.84 2.13
N LEU A 500 -0.02 -8.33 2.44
CA LEU A 500 -0.92 -8.83 3.47
C LEU A 500 -1.88 -9.88 2.90
N ASN A 501 -1.36 -11.12 2.74
CA ASN A 501 -2.03 -12.26 2.10
C ASN A 501 -3.34 -12.76 2.76
N PHE A 502 -3.88 -12.04 3.74
CA PHE A 502 -5.12 -12.30 4.46
C PHE A 502 -6.20 -11.23 4.23
N LEU A 503 -5.91 -10.18 3.44
CA LEU A 503 -6.84 -9.09 3.14
C LEU A 503 -7.54 -9.24 1.77
N PRO A 504 -8.70 -8.59 1.58
CA PRO A 504 -9.59 -8.10 2.64
C PRO A 504 -10.22 -9.30 3.38
N PHE A 505 -10.35 -9.19 4.71
CA PHE A 505 -11.11 -10.15 5.52
C PHE A 505 -12.59 -9.78 5.67
N SER A 506 -13.00 -8.52 5.43
CA SER A 506 -14.42 -8.12 5.39
C SER A 506 -15.28 -8.90 4.39
N ASP A 507 -14.66 -9.35 3.30
CA ASP A 507 -15.35 -9.88 2.12
C ASP A 507 -15.36 -11.43 2.08
N VAL A 508 -14.87 -12.08 3.14
CA VAL A 508 -14.62 -13.54 3.16
C VAL A 508 -15.69 -14.30 3.96
N ASP A 509 -16.78 -14.63 3.28
CA ASP A 509 -17.87 -15.53 3.73
C ASP A 509 -17.43 -17.00 4.02
N VAL A 510 -16.13 -17.27 4.11
CA VAL A 510 -15.54 -18.62 4.16
C VAL A 510 -14.99 -18.91 5.56
N GLY A 511 -15.55 -19.92 6.23
CA GLY A 511 -15.10 -20.39 7.53
C GLY A 511 -13.62 -20.79 7.59
N PRO A 512 -13.05 -20.98 8.80
CA PRO A 512 -11.63 -20.81 9.10
C PRO A 512 -10.70 -21.63 8.20
N THR A 513 -10.23 -20.98 7.15
CA THR A 513 -9.07 -21.41 6.36
C THR A 513 -7.80 -20.88 7.02
N SER A 514 -6.67 -21.55 6.79
CA SER A 514 -5.37 -21.08 7.29
C SER A 514 -5.01 -19.78 6.55
N ALA A 515 -5.26 -18.63 7.19
CA ALA A 515 -4.80 -17.34 6.71
C ALA A 515 -3.30 -17.42 6.41
N LYS A 516 -2.90 -16.95 5.22
CA LYS A 516 -1.48 -16.89 4.87
C LYS A 516 -0.85 -15.73 5.67
N PRO A 517 0.35 -15.91 6.26
CA PRO A 517 1.06 -14.78 6.88
C PRO A 517 1.45 -13.73 5.83
N PRO A 518 1.80 -12.50 6.26
CA PRO A 518 2.42 -11.53 5.36
C PRO A 518 3.66 -12.11 4.68
N SER A 519 3.85 -11.78 3.41
CA SER A 519 5.08 -12.08 2.68
C SER A 519 5.90 -10.79 2.55
N VAL A 520 7.15 -10.85 2.99
CA VAL A 520 8.16 -9.79 2.78
C VAL A 520 9.00 -10.18 1.56
N GLN A 521 9.21 -9.23 0.66
CA GLN A 521 9.98 -9.45 -0.56
C GLN A 521 10.88 -8.24 -0.84
N PRO A 522 12.21 -8.39 -0.84
CA PRO A 522 13.13 -7.34 -1.26
C PRO A 522 12.86 -6.89 -2.70
N VAL A 523 12.60 -5.59 -2.87
CA VAL A 523 12.41 -4.98 -4.20
C VAL A 523 13.76 -4.65 -4.82
N PHE A 524 14.66 -4.03 -4.04
CA PHE A 524 16.05 -3.80 -4.42
C PHE A 524 16.94 -3.53 -3.20
N ASN A 525 18.23 -3.86 -3.34
CA ASN A 525 19.28 -3.60 -2.35
C ASN A 525 20.35 -2.69 -2.98
N ILE A 526 20.83 -1.70 -2.23
CA ILE A 526 21.78 -0.66 -2.66
C ILE A 526 23.19 -0.91 -2.09
N GLY A 527 23.31 -1.89 -1.19
CA GLY A 527 24.54 -2.21 -0.46
C GLY A 527 24.81 -1.28 0.72
N ASN A 528 25.71 -1.71 1.61
CA ASN A 528 26.02 -0.97 2.82
C ASN A 528 26.57 0.43 2.49
N ASN A 529 26.05 1.44 3.21
CA ASN A 529 26.41 2.86 3.13
C ASN A 529 25.90 3.64 1.89
N LYS A 530 24.78 3.23 1.28
CA LYS A 530 24.05 4.03 0.29
C LYS A 530 22.55 4.12 0.62
N GLY A 531 22.13 5.19 1.29
CA GLY A 531 20.72 5.48 1.52
C GLY A 531 19.99 5.98 0.26
N LEU A 532 18.67 6.13 0.37
CA LEU A 532 17.82 6.77 -0.63
C LEU A 532 17.62 8.25 -0.30
N ASN A 533 17.71 9.10 -1.32
CA ASN A 533 17.27 10.49 -1.27
C ASN A 533 15.78 10.60 -1.57
N GLY A 534 15.21 9.68 -2.36
CA GLY A 534 13.81 9.70 -2.71
C GLY A 534 13.27 8.33 -3.09
N PHE A 535 11.98 8.14 -2.81
CA PHE A 535 11.17 7.00 -3.20
C PHE A 535 9.81 7.48 -3.68
N ALA A 536 9.28 6.86 -4.73
CA ALA A 536 7.91 7.01 -5.18
C ALA A 536 7.39 5.69 -5.78
N ALA A 537 6.19 5.28 -5.37
CA ALA A 537 5.41 4.27 -6.07
C ALA A 537 4.41 4.97 -7.00
N ILE A 538 4.33 4.53 -8.25
CA ILE A 538 3.43 5.08 -9.29
C ILE A 538 2.57 3.96 -9.88
N ALA A 539 1.31 4.25 -10.18
CA ALA A 539 0.44 3.35 -10.92
C ALA A 539 0.60 3.57 -12.43
N ASP A 540 0.47 2.50 -13.23
CA ASP A 540 0.30 2.60 -14.68
C ASP A 540 -1.16 2.58 -15.13
N SER A 541 -1.39 2.60 -16.45
CA SER A 541 -2.73 2.56 -17.06
C SER A 541 -3.35 1.16 -17.17
N PHE A 542 -2.61 0.11 -16.83
CA PHE A 542 -3.02 -1.29 -16.93
C PHE A 542 -3.37 -1.90 -15.57
N GLY A 543 -2.92 -1.28 -14.48
CA GLY A 543 -3.09 -1.75 -13.12
C GLY A 543 -1.89 -2.52 -12.58
N ASP A 544 -0.68 -2.23 -13.06
CA ASP A 544 0.58 -2.62 -12.42
C ASP A 544 1.25 -1.38 -11.78
N SER A 545 1.95 -1.60 -10.66
CA SER A 545 2.69 -0.54 -9.95
C SER A 545 4.16 -0.51 -10.39
N HIS A 546 4.76 0.67 -10.42
CA HIS A 546 6.17 0.88 -10.72
C HIS A 546 6.84 1.66 -9.57
N ILE A 547 8.05 1.25 -9.20
CA ILE A 547 8.82 1.81 -8.09
C ILE A 547 10.00 2.61 -8.62
N ILE A 548 10.09 3.88 -8.21
CA ILE A 548 11.19 4.78 -8.56
C ILE A 548 11.96 5.11 -7.28
N GLY A 549 13.20 4.62 -7.21
CA GLY A 549 14.17 4.96 -6.17
C GLY A 549 15.22 5.93 -6.69
N VAL A 550 15.61 6.93 -5.89
CA VAL A 550 16.75 7.82 -6.19
C VAL A 550 17.74 7.73 -5.03
N THR A 551 18.94 7.21 -5.30
CA THR A 551 19.97 6.99 -4.27
C THR A 551 20.63 8.29 -3.82
N GLN A 552 21.39 8.26 -2.72
CA GLN A 552 22.26 9.37 -2.28
C GLN A 552 23.24 9.87 -3.36
N ASN A 553 23.64 8.99 -4.28
CA ASN A 553 24.49 9.32 -5.43
C ASN A 553 23.70 9.89 -6.64
N TYR A 554 22.41 10.19 -6.47
CA TYR A 554 21.48 10.59 -7.54
C TYR A 554 21.37 9.56 -8.68
N GLU A 555 21.55 8.28 -8.36
CA GLU A 555 21.32 7.17 -9.30
C GLU A 555 19.84 6.80 -9.25
N CYS A 556 19.18 6.73 -10.42
CA CYS A 556 17.75 6.41 -10.52
C CYS A 556 17.55 4.92 -10.81
N ILE A 557 16.72 4.28 -9.99
CA ILE A 557 16.33 2.87 -10.05
C ILE A 557 14.84 2.84 -10.40
N VAL A 558 14.45 2.02 -11.38
CA VAL A 558 13.06 1.84 -11.81
C VAL A 558 12.74 0.36 -11.89
N ILE A 559 11.70 -0.09 -11.17
CA ILE A 559 11.32 -1.49 -11.05
C ILE A 559 9.80 -1.67 -11.26
N GLU A 560 9.44 -2.67 -12.04
CA GLU A 560 8.08 -3.02 -12.43
C GLU A 560 7.48 -4.06 -11.45
N MET A 561 6.54 -3.65 -10.61
CA MET A 561 5.94 -4.44 -9.53
C MET A 561 4.59 -5.03 -9.93
N LYS A 562 4.62 -5.96 -10.89
CA LYS A 562 3.41 -6.59 -11.43
C LYS A 562 2.56 -7.25 -10.34
N VAL A 563 1.24 -7.10 -10.40
CA VAL A 563 0.30 -7.53 -9.34
C VAL A 563 0.30 -9.06 -9.11
N TRP A 564 0.75 -9.85 -10.09
CA TRP A 564 0.71 -11.32 -10.08
C TRP A 564 2.08 -12.02 -10.17
N LYS A 565 3.21 -11.30 -10.15
CA LYS A 565 4.55 -11.91 -10.14
C LYS A 565 5.18 -11.77 -8.75
N GLU A 566 5.62 -12.87 -8.15
CA GLU A 566 6.83 -12.84 -7.31
C GLU A 566 7.96 -12.33 -8.22
N THR A 567 8.31 -11.06 -8.09
CA THR A 567 9.38 -10.43 -8.88
C THR A 567 10.72 -11.12 -8.61
N VAL A 568 11.42 -11.48 -9.69
CA VAL A 568 12.77 -12.06 -9.61
C VAL A 568 13.69 -11.05 -8.92
N ILE A 569 14.43 -11.51 -7.91
CA ILE A 569 15.34 -10.68 -7.12
C ILE A 569 16.36 -10.02 -8.08
N VAL A 570 16.32 -8.70 -8.19
CA VAL A 570 17.34 -7.92 -8.90
C VAL A 570 18.51 -7.71 -7.95
N ASP A 571 19.27 -8.77 -7.69
CA ASP A 571 20.55 -8.65 -7.02
C ASP A 571 21.57 -8.05 -8.00
N LEU A 572 22.28 -7.01 -7.56
CA LEU A 572 23.36 -6.39 -8.30
C LEU A 572 24.73 -7.07 -8.02
N GLY A 573 24.74 -8.14 -7.23
CA GLY A 573 25.90 -8.98 -6.93
C GLY A 573 25.69 -10.49 -7.18
N GLU A 574 26.26 -10.97 -8.29
CA GLU A 574 26.53 -12.39 -8.61
C GLU A 574 25.31 -13.33 -8.81
N THR A 575 25.56 -14.48 -9.45
CA THR A 575 24.52 -15.31 -10.11
C THR A 575 24.08 -16.52 -9.29
N GLY A 576 22.77 -16.68 -9.08
CA GLY A 576 22.14 -17.90 -8.52
C GLY A 576 20.77 -18.19 -9.16
N GLU A 577 20.42 -19.47 -9.30
CA GLU A 577 19.20 -19.91 -10.00
C GLU A 577 17.96 -19.93 -9.08
N ALA A 578 16.82 -19.42 -9.57
CA ALA A 578 15.56 -19.36 -8.82
C ALA A 578 14.68 -20.61 -9.03
N GLY A 579 14.08 -21.14 -7.97
CA GLY A 579 13.15 -22.28 -8.00
C GLY A 579 11.69 -21.85 -8.07
N SER A 580 10.85 -22.63 -8.76
CA SER A 580 9.41 -22.34 -8.95
C SER A 580 8.51 -22.94 -7.86
N ILE A 581 7.44 -22.21 -7.50
CA ILE A 581 6.30 -22.71 -6.72
C ILE A 581 5.00 -22.47 -7.51
N ASP A 582 4.04 -23.38 -7.34
CA ASP A 582 2.83 -23.48 -8.16
C ASP A 582 1.67 -22.59 -7.66
N ALA A 583 1.07 -21.82 -8.56
CA ALA A 583 0.06 -20.80 -8.25
C ALA A 583 -1.27 -21.08 -8.97
N SER A 584 -2.15 -21.85 -8.31
CA SER A 584 -3.47 -22.19 -8.85
C SER A 584 -4.41 -20.97 -8.83
N SER A 585 -4.95 -20.62 -9.99
CA SER A 585 -5.66 -19.35 -10.20
C SER A 585 -7.13 -19.36 -9.76
N ARG A 586 -7.62 -18.19 -9.34
CA ARG A 586 -9.04 -17.84 -9.38
C ARG A 586 -9.21 -16.52 -10.13
N VAL A 587 -10.12 -16.51 -11.09
CA VAL A 587 -10.31 -15.39 -12.02
C VAL A 587 -11.51 -14.55 -11.58
N MET A 588 -11.27 -13.28 -11.29
CA MET A 588 -12.28 -12.23 -11.46
C MET A 588 -11.80 -11.25 -12.53
N THR A 589 -12.58 -11.11 -13.60
CA THR A 589 -12.39 -10.08 -14.61
C THR A 589 -13.64 -9.21 -14.62
N ASN A 590 -13.48 -7.96 -14.20
CA ASN A 590 -14.59 -7.02 -14.01
C ASN A 590 -15.36 -6.84 -15.32
N VAL A 591 -16.66 -7.15 -15.29
CA VAL A 591 -17.62 -6.65 -16.28
C VAL A 591 -18.06 -5.27 -15.81
N SER A 592 -18.22 -4.33 -16.73
CA SER A 592 -18.77 -3.00 -16.45
C SER A 592 -20.05 -3.12 -15.60
N LYS A 593 -20.09 -2.49 -14.41
CA LYS A 593 -21.26 -2.59 -13.51
C LYS A 593 -22.56 -2.18 -14.21
N ASP A 594 -22.48 -1.23 -15.14
CA ASP A 594 -23.57 -0.79 -16.02
C ASP A 594 -24.09 -1.87 -16.99
N LEU A 595 -23.26 -2.84 -17.41
CA LEU A 595 -23.70 -3.99 -18.22
C LEU A 595 -24.28 -5.14 -17.37
N LEU A 596 -23.98 -5.18 -16.07
CA LEU A 596 -24.64 -6.10 -15.14
C LEU A 596 -25.98 -5.54 -14.65
N ALA A 597 -26.11 -4.21 -14.57
CA ALA A 597 -27.35 -3.52 -14.18
C ALA A 597 -28.45 -3.55 -15.25
N GLY A 598 -28.10 -3.78 -16.52
CA GLY A 598 -29.06 -3.83 -17.63
C GLY A 598 -29.48 -2.45 -18.17
N PRO A 599 -30.34 -2.40 -19.21
CA PRO A 599 -30.89 -1.16 -19.72
C PRO A 599 -31.83 -0.54 -18.66
N LYS A 600 -31.65 0.76 -18.39
CA LYS A 600 -32.39 1.48 -17.34
C LYS A 600 -33.91 1.37 -17.56
N ALA A 601 -34.61 0.83 -16.58
CA ALA A 601 -36.05 0.61 -16.66
C ALA A 601 -36.82 1.94 -16.61
N ILE A 602 -37.37 2.37 -17.75
CA ILE A 602 -38.21 3.57 -17.84
C ILE A 602 -39.66 3.18 -17.52
N VAL A 603 -40.20 3.74 -16.45
CA VAL A 603 -41.63 3.67 -16.13
C VAL A 603 -42.37 4.58 -17.11
N LEU A 604 -42.92 3.96 -18.16
CA LEU A 604 -43.80 4.63 -19.11
C LEU A 604 -45.16 4.88 -18.44
N ASN A 605 -45.55 6.15 -18.31
CA ASN A 605 -46.79 6.55 -17.62
C ASN A 605 -48.02 5.91 -18.29
N SER A 606 -48.53 4.83 -17.71
CA SER A 606 -49.72 4.11 -18.17
C SER A 606 -51.02 4.82 -17.76
N SER A 607 -51.17 6.08 -18.15
CA SER A 607 -52.43 6.80 -18.02
C SER A 607 -53.48 6.15 -18.92
N GLY A 608 -54.72 6.05 -18.43
CA GLY A 608 -55.78 5.23 -19.07
C GLY A 608 -56.15 5.61 -20.51
N SER A 609 -55.74 6.79 -20.98
CA SER A 609 -55.98 7.29 -22.34
C SER A 609 -55.35 6.40 -23.43
N LEU A 610 -54.21 5.77 -23.15
CA LEU A 610 -53.44 4.98 -24.14
C LEU A 610 -54.20 3.79 -24.76
N LYS A 611 -55.34 3.37 -24.19
CA LYS A 611 -56.18 2.29 -24.75
C LYS A 611 -57.18 2.74 -25.84
N MET A 612 -57.28 4.04 -26.14
CA MET A 612 -58.25 4.58 -27.12
C MET A 612 -57.65 5.59 -28.12
N MET A 613 -56.33 5.62 -28.30
CA MET A 613 -55.69 6.53 -29.27
C MET A 613 -55.58 5.87 -30.66
N ASP A 614 -56.09 6.55 -31.69
CA ASP A 614 -55.96 6.13 -33.09
C ASP A 614 -54.50 6.28 -33.57
N PRO A 615 -53.85 5.23 -34.12
CA PRO A 615 -52.50 5.33 -34.68
C PRO A 615 -52.32 6.39 -35.79
N GLU A 616 -53.40 6.77 -36.49
CA GLU A 616 -53.37 7.77 -37.56
C GLU A 616 -53.58 9.21 -37.04
N SER A 617 -53.98 9.38 -35.77
CA SER A 617 -54.04 10.69 -35.11
C SER A 617 -52.64 11.31 -34.97
N ILE A 618 -52.56 12.64 -35.03
CA ILE A 618 -51.31 13.39 -34.81
C ILE A 618 -50.71 13.07 -33.43
N GLU A 619 -51.57 12.88 -32.42
CA GLU A 619 -51.18 12.53 -31.05
C GLU A 619 -50.77 11.06 -30.91
N GLY A 620 -51.42 10.16 -31.65
CA GLY A 620 -51.02 8.74 -31.75
C GLY A 620 -49.66 8.58 -32.42
N ARG A 621 -49.45 9.29 -33.54
CA ARG A 621 -48.17 9.32 -34.28
C ARG A 621 -47.03 9.93 -33.46
N SER A 622 -47.27 11.03 -32.73
CA SER A 622 -46.24 11.64 -31.87
C SER A 622 -45.88 10.74 -30.68
N THR A 623 -46.88 10.07 -30.09
CA THR A 623 -46.71 9.08 -29.02
C THR A 623 -45.92 7.85 -29.51
N LEU A 624 -46.25 7.31 -30.69
CA LEU A 624 -45.49 6.23 -31.32
C LEU A 624 -44.04 6.65 -31.61
N HIS A 625 -43.82 7.88 -32.10
CA HIS A 625 -42.48 8.41 -32.32
C HIS A 625 -41.69 8.56 -31.01
N HIS A 626 -42.34 8.96 -29.91
CA HIS A 626 -41.72 9.01 -28.58
C HIS A 626 -41.28 7.62 -28.10
N TYR A 627 -42.15 6.60 -28.15
CA TYR A 627 -41.77 5.22 -27.83
C TYR A 627 -40.64 4.69 -28.72
N MET A 628 -40.69 4.98 -30.03
CA MET A 628 -39.67 4.58 -31.01
C MET A 628 -38.33 5.31 -30.84
N LYS A 629 -38.32 6.45 -30.13
CA LYS A 629 -37.11 7.16 -29.68
C LYS A 629 -36.56 6.51 -28.41
N VAL A 630 -37.39 6.40 -27.37
CA VAL A 630 -37.04 5.80 -26.06
C VAL A 630 -36.48 4.38 -26.23
N PHE A 631 -37.08 3.57 -27.11
CA PHE A 631 -36.60 2.22 -27.41
C PHE A 631 -35.17 2.21 -27.99
N ARG A 632 -34.86 3.15 -28.90
CA ARG A 632 -33.53 3.23 -29.53
C ARG A 632 -32.46 3.67 -28.53
N GLU A 633 -32.71 4.76 -27.82
CA GLU A 633 -31.74 5.36 -26.89
C GLU A 633 -31.43 4.45 -25.69
N ASN A 634 -32.38 3.63 -25.23
CA ASN A 634 -32.20 2.80 -24.02
C ASN A 634 -31.90 1.33 -24.30
N TYR A 635 -32.48 0.72 -25.34
CA TYR A 635 -32.31 -0.72 -25.61
C TYR A 635 -31.37 -0.99 -26.79
N VAL A 636 -31.43 -0.22 -27.87
CA VAL A 636 -30.58 -0.43 -29.06
C VAL A 636 -29.14 0.04 -28.79
N GLU A 637 -28.96 1.20 -28.15
CA GLU A 637 -27.62 1.64 -27.71
C GLU A 637 -27.00 0.69 -26.69
N TYR A 638 -27.79 0.21 -25.72
CA TYR A 638 -27.33 -0.75 -24.72
C TYR A 638 -26.85 -2.05 -25.40
N ALA A 639 -27.66 -2.62 -26.29
CA ALA A 639 -27.28 -3.80 -27.06
C ALA A 639 -26.03 -3.56 -27.93
N HIS A 640 -25.82 -2.35 -28.44
CA HIS A 640 -24.61 -1.99 -29.19
C HIS A 640 -23.36 -1.92 -28.28
N LYS A 641 -23.47 -1.29 -27.10
CA LYS A 641 -22.40 -1.23 -26.08
C LYS A 641 -21.99 -2.64 -25.63
N VAL A 642 -22.97 -3.49 -25.29
CA VAL A 642 -22.76 -4.93 -25.01
C VAL A 642 -22.06 -5.64 -26.17
N SER A 643 -22.46 -5.39 -27.42
CA SER A 643 -21.85 -6.03 -28.60
C SER A 643 -20.38 -5.61 -28.82
N ILE A 644 -20.01 -4.39 -28.45
CA ILE A 644 -18.63 -3.90 -28.53
C ILE A 644 -17.79 -4.50 -27.39
N GLU A 645 -18.24 -4.42 -26.14
CA GLU A 645 -17.49 -4.93 -24.97
C GLU A 645 -17.27 -6.45 -25.07
N LEU A 646 -18.28 -7.21 -25.51
CA LEU A 646 -18.13 -8.65 -25.76
C LEU A 646 -17.14 -8.98 -26.89
N LYS A 647 -17.04 -8.15 -27.95
CA LYS A 647 -16.05 -8.33 -29.02
C LYS A 647 -14.64 -8.01 -28.54
N GLN A 648 -14.46 -6.94 -27.76
CA GLN A 648 -13.18 -6.58 -27.15
C GLN A 648 -12.71 -7.68 -26.20
N ARG A 649 -13.60 -8.17 -25.31
CA ARG A 649 -13.30 -9.28 -24.39
C ARG A 649 -13.02 -10.59 -25.12
N MET A 650 -13.70 -10.87 -26.24
CA MET A 650 -13.38 -12.02 -27.09
C MET A 650 -11.97 -11.90 -27.71
N GLY A 651 -11.55 -10.71 -28.11
CA GLY A 651 -10.18 -10.43 -28.56
C GLY A 651 -9.14 -10.67 -27.44
N HIS A 652 -9.38 -10.11 -26.25
CA HIS A 652 -8.51 -10.30 -25.09
C HIS A 652 -8.41 -11.77 -24.66
N LEU A 653 -9.54 -12.48 -24.55
CA LEU A 653 -9.56 -13.92 -24.22
C LEU A 653 -8.85 -14.77 -25.28
N LYS A 654 -8.93 -14.40 -26.57
CA LYS A 654 -8.18 -15.05 -27.64
C LYS A 654 -6.67 -14.82 -27.49
N SER A 655 -6.25 -13.59 -27.16
CA SER A 655 -4.85 -13.27 -26.87
C SER A 655 -4.32 -14.09 -25.68
N LEU A 656 -5.05 -14.09 -24.55
CA LEU A 656 -4.71 -14.86 -23.35
C LEU A 656 -4.63 -16.37 -23.62
N MET A 657 -5.52 -16.91 -24.46
CA MET A 657 -5.49 -18.32 -24.87
C MET A 657 -4.28 -18.63 -25.78
N GLU A 658 -3.87 -17.70 -26.65
CA GLU A 658 -2.67 -17.82 -27.48
C GLU A 658 -1.40 -17.72 -26.64
N GLU A 659 -1.38 -16.85 -25.63
CA GLU A 659 -0.32 -16.70 -24.63
C GLU A 659 -0.17 -17.96 -23.76
N GLN A 660 -1.27 -18.50 -23.23
CA GLN A 660 -1.22 -19.76 -22.46
C GLN A 660 -0.76 -20.94 -23.32
N ASN A 661 -1.17 -21.03 -24.60
CA ASN A 661 -0.63 -22.05 -25.52
C ASN A 661 0.87 -21.86 -25.80
N LYS A 662 1.36 -20.62 -25.94
CA LYS A 662 2.81 -20.33 -26.03
C LYS A 662 3.53 -20.82 -24.77
N LYS A 663 3.04 -20.48 -23.58
CA LYS A 663 3.60 -20.91 -22.28
C LYS A 663 3.61 -22.44 -22.13
N ILE A 664 2.52 -23.12 -22.46
CA ILE A 664 2.42 -24.59 -22.46
C ILE A 664 3.46 -25.23 -23.42
N ASN A 665 3.65 -24.67 -24.61
CA ASN A 665 4.63 -25.19 -25.55
C ASN A 665 6.08 -24.91 -25.11
N ALA A 666 6.36 -23.74 -24.52
CA ALA A 666 7.66 -23.44 -23.93
C ALA A 666 8.01 -24.41 -22.79
N VAL A 667 7.06 -24.69 -21.89
CA VAL A 667 7.21 -25.67 -20.80
C VAL A 667 7.47 -27.08 -21.34
N LYS A 668 6.79 -27.51 -22.41
CA LYS A 668 7.07 -28.82 -23.06
C LYS A 668 8.48 -28.91 -23.63
N MET A 669 8.92 -27.90 -24.38
CA MET A 669 10.30 -27.85 -24.91
C MET A 669 11.34 -27.87 -23.77
N LEU A 670 11.03 -27.23 -22.64
CA LEU A 670 11.90 -27.19 -21.47
C LEU A 670 11.91 -28.54 -20.71
N LEU A 671 10.78 -29.25 -20.67
CA LEU A 671 10.67 -30.61 -20.14
C LEU A 671 11.48 -31.61 -20.97
N GLU A 672 11.35 -31.61 -22.30
CA GLU A 672 12.15 -32.47 -23.20
C GLU A 672 13.66 -32.20 -23.04
N ASN A 673 14.05 -30.94 -22.82
CA ASN A 673 15.42 -30.52 -22.51
C ASN A 673 15.88 -30.90 -21.08
N VAL A 674 14.97 -31.24 -20.16
CA VAL A 674 15.29 -31.77 -18.83
C VAL A 674 15.39 -33.30 -18.88
N GLU A 675 14.47 -33.98 -19.54
CA GLU A 675 14.49 -35.44 -19.74
C GLU A 675 15.78 -35.88 -20.47
N THR A 676 16.17 -35.18 -21.54
CA THR A 676 17.44 -35.45 -22.25
C THR A 676 18.69 -35.10 -21.44
N LYS A 677 18.59 -34.21 -20.44
CA LYS A 677 19.68 -33.96 -19.48
C LYS A 677 19.73 -35.02 -18.39
N GLU A 678 18.60 -35.61 -17.99
CA GLU A 678 18.54 -36.66 -16.98
C GLU A 678 19.38 -37.87 -17.40
N GLU A 679 19.24 -38.35 -18.64
CA GLU A 679 20.10 -39.42 -19.18
C GLU A 679 21.60 -39.07 -19.08
N SER A 680 21.98 -37.85 -19.49
CA SER A 680 23.36 -37.37 -19.42
C SER A 680 23.89 -37.25 -17.98
N ILE A 681 23.01 -36.94 -17.02
CA ILE A 681 23.34 -36.88 -15.59
C ILE A 681 23.47 -38.30 -15.02
N HIS A 682 22.60 -39.24 -15.39
CA HIS A 682 22.67 -40.64 -14.98
C HIS A 682 24.01 -41.27 -15.41
N GLU A 683 24.42 -41.10 -16.67
CA GLU A 683 25.73 -41.56 -17.12
C GLU A 683 26.90 -40.90 -16.34
N LYS A 684 26.79 -39.63 -15.94
CA LYS A 684 27.82 -38.94 -15.13
C LYS A 684 27.89 -39.54 -13.73
N ILE A 685 26.75 -39.87 -13.12
CA ILE A 685 26.66 -40.56 -11.83
C ILE A 685 27.26 -41.97 -11.93
N ASP A 686 26.94 -42.74 -12.96
CA ASP A 686 27.54 -44.07 -13.18
C ASP A 686 29.06 -44.01 -13.36
N ARG A 687 29.55 -43.05 -14.17
CA ARG A 687 30.99 -42.81 -14.34
C ARG A 687 31.67 -42.38 -13.03
N ALA A 688 30.98 -41.59 -12.19
CA ALA A 688 31.48 -41.20 -10.86
C ALA A 688 31.50 -42.39 -9.89
N CYS A 689 30.46 -43.23 -9.86
CA CYS A 689 30.39 -44.44 -9.05
C CYS A 689 31.44 -45.49 -9.47
N GLY A 690 31.66 -45.69 -10.77
CA GLY A 690 32.75 -46.50 -11.30
C GLY A 690 34.14 -45.97 -10.93
N SER A 691 34.32 -44.64 -10.94
CA SER A 691 35.56 -44.00 -10.49
C SER A 691 35.77 -44.12 -8.98
N HIS A 692 34.70 -44.01 -8.18
CA HIS A 692 34.73 -44.15 -6.73
C HIS A 692 35.08 -45.58 -6.31
N THR A 693 34.45 -46.59 -6.92
CA THR A 693 34.74 -48.01 -6.64
C THR A 693 36.16 -48.40 -7.07
N GLU A 694 36.69 -47.86 -8.18
CA GLU A 694 38.11 -48.02 -8.53
C GLU A 694 39.05 -47.31 -7.53
N LEU A 695 38.71 -46.11 -7.07
CA LEU A 695 39.46 -45.40 -6.02
C LEU A 695 39.44 -46.16 -4.69
N GLU A 696 38.31 -46.73 -4.29
CA GLU A 696 38.19 -47.57 -3.10
C GLU A 696 39.03 -48.86 -3.26
N ARG A 697 38.96 -49.51 -4.44
CA ARG A 697 39.79 -50.66 -4.79
C ARG A 697 41.29 -50.31 -4.82
N ARG A 698 41.66 -49.06 -5.07
CA ARG A 698 43.05 -48.56 -4.93
C ARG A 698 43.39 -48.29 -3.47
N LEU A 699 42.51 -47.65 -2.70
CA LEU A 699 42.67 -47.39 -1.27
C LEU A 699 42.84 -48.70 -0.48
N ASN A 700 42.05 -49.72 -0.79
CA ASN A 700 42.13 -51.04 -0.15
C ASN A 700 43.41 -51.79 -0.54
N LYS A 701 43.92 -51.62 -1.78
CA LYS A 701 45.30 -52.04 -2.11
C LYS A 701 46.36 -51.25 -1.32
N LEU A 702 46.17 -49.94 -1.13
CA LEU A 702 47.07 -49.09 -0.34
C LEU A 702 47.10 -49.49 1.15
N LYS A 703 45.95 -49.82 1.74
CA LYS A 703 45.83 -50.42 3.09
C LYS A 703 46.56 -51.77 3.22
N SER A 704 46.66 -52.53 2.13
CA SER A 704 47.40 -53.81 2.08
C SER A 704 48.91 -53.67 1.85
N LEU A 705 49.41 -52.47 1.53
CA LEU A 705 50.86 -52.23 1.47
C LEU A 705 51.45 -52.26 2.88
N PRO A 706 52.61 -52.91 3.10
CA PRO A 706 53.29 -52.87 4.38
C PRO A 706 53.92 -51.49 4.58
N LEU A 707 53.20 -50.58 5.23
CA LEU A 707 53.78 -49.31 5.70
C LEU A 707 54.95 -49.62 6.64
N ALA A 708 56.16 -49.31 6.18
CA ALA A 708 57.34 -49.23 7.03
C ALA A 708 57.09 -48.20 8.14
N ASN A 709 57.63 -48.47 9.33
CA ASN A 709 57.46 -47.64 10.53
C ASN A 709 56.03 -47.57 11.10
N LYS A 710 55.40 -48.74 11.32
CA LYS A 710 54.33 -48.84 12.32
C LYS A 710 54.89 -48.44 13.69
N LYS A 711 54.51 -47.26 14.19
CA LYS A 711 54.71 -46.91 15.61
C LYS A 711 53.98 -47.93 16.49
N PRO A 712 54.50 -48.30 17.67
CA PRO A 712 53.78 -49.18 18.58
C PRO A 712 52.48 -48.51 19.03
N LEU A 713 51.37 -49.25 19.02
CA LEU A 713 50.04 -48.72 19.36
C LEU A 713 50.08 -48.01 20.73
N SER A 714 49.57 -46.78 20.75
CA SER A 714 49.33 -46.00 21.95
C SER A 714 48.34 -46.70 22.88
N LYS A 715 48.17 -46.18 24.11
CA LYS A 715 47.21 -46.77 25.05
C LYS A 715 45.77 -46.71 24.49
N ALA A 716 45.35 -45.55 23.99
CA ALA A 716 44.03 -45.39 23.38
C ALA A 716 43.81 -46.31 22.17
N GLU A 717 44.81 -46.49 21.30
CA GLU A 717 44.70 -47.41 20.16
C GLU A 717 44.65 -48.89 20.58
N LYS A 718 45.26 -49.27 21.71
CA LYS A 718 45.12 -50.61 22.30
C LYS A 718 43.74 -50.81 22.91
N ASP A 719 43.26 -49.84 23.68
CA ASP A 719 41.96 -49.90 24.35
C ASP A 719 40.82 -49.92 23.29
N PHE A 720 40.91 -49.09 22.25
CA PHE A 720 40.01 -49.11 21.09
C PHE A 720 40.12 -50.40 20.26
N ARG A 721 41.33 -50.95 20.09
CA ARG A 721 41.51 -52.27 19.46
C ARG A 721 40.80 -53.37 20.26
N VAL A 722 40.89 -53.37 21.59
CA VAL A 722 40.19 -54.35 22.44
C VAL A 722 38.67 -54.23 22.31
N GLN A 723 38.14 -53.02 22.10
CA GLN A 723 36.73 -52.82 21.75
C GLN A 723 36.41 -53.41 20.36
N LEU A 724 37.23 -53.16 19.33
CA LEU A 724 37.05 -53.73 17.99
C LEU A 724 37.09 -55.26 17.99
N ASP A 725 38.12 -55.85 18.60
CA ASP A 725 38.31 -57.29 18.69
C ASP A 725 37.13 -57.95 19.44
N ARG A 726 36.49 -57.25 20.41
CA ARG A 726 35.24 -57.67 21.09
C ARG A 726 34.00 -57.58 20.19
N PHE A 727 33.82 -56.49 19.43
CA PHE A 727 32.70 -56.34 18.49
C PHE A 727 32.73 -57.43 17.41
N VAL A 728 33.92 -57.70 16.85
CA VAL A 728 34.11 -58.73 15.82
C VAL A 728 33.81 -60.12 16.37
N GLY A 729 34.46 -60.53 17.46
CA GLY A 729 34.37 -61.91 17.99
C GLY A 729 33.11 -62.26 18.78
N VAL A 730 32.08 -61.39 18.79
CA VAL A 730 30.81 -61.65 19.49
C VAL A 730 29.60 -61.19 18.67
N GLU A 731 29.56 -59.91 18.28
CA GLU A 731 28.36 -59.32 17.69
C GLU A 731 28.31 -59.54 16.17
N LEU A 732 29.45 -59.41 15.49
CA LEU A 732 29.54 -59.64 14.05
C LEU A 732 29.31 -61.11 13.67
N ASP A 733 29.82 -62.07 14.44
CA ASP A 733 29.56 -63.51 14.24
C ASP A 733 28.11 -63.91 14.56
N ALA A 734 27.49 -63.28 15.56
CA ALA A 734 26.07 -63.45 15.86
C ALA A 734 25.17 -62.91 14.72
N LEU A 735 25.52 -61.76 14.14
CA LEU A 735 24.82 -61.20 12.99
C LEU A 735 24.96 -62.07 11.73
N HIS A 736 26.15 -62.61 11.43
CA HIS A 736 26.32 -63.58 10.34
C HIS A 736 25.47 -64.84 10.56
N SER A 737 25.48 -65.39 11.77
CA SER A 737 24.64 -66.54 12.15
C SER A 737 23.14 -66.24 11.97
N ALA A 738 22.68 -65.04 12.31
CA ALA A 738 21.31 -64.60 12.10
C ALA A 738 20.95 -64.47 10.61
N ILE A 739 21.86 -63.94 9.78
CA ILE A 739 21.69 -63.81 8.32
C ILE A 739 21.63 -65.19 7.65
N GLU A 740 22.47 -66.15 8.07
CA GLU A 740 22.40 -67.53 7.58
C GLU A 740 21.10 -68.22 7.99
N ALA A 741 20.66 -68.07 9.25
CA ALA A 741 19.40 -68.61 9.73
C ALA A 741 18.18 -68.03 8.98
N LEU A 742 18.20 -66.73 8.67
CA LEU A 742 17.20 -66.05 7.86
C LEU A 742 17.21 -66.56 6.41
N SER A 743 18.40 -66.72 5.82
CA SER A 743 18.59 -67.26 4.47
C SER A 743 18.11 -68.72 4.37
N ALA A 744 18.35 -69.54 5.40
CA ALA A 744 17.85 -70.90 5.50
C ALA A 744 16.32 -70.95 5.71
N ARG A 745 15.73 -69.98 6.41
CA ARG A 745 14.25 -69.79 6.45
C ARG A 745 13.70 -69.45 5.07
N MET A 746 14.29 -68.48 4.37
CA MET A 746 13.87 -68.06 3.03
C MET A 746 13.93 -69.22 2.00
N LYS A 747 15.03 -69.98 2.00
CA LYS A 747 15.18 -71.18 1.16
C LYS A 747 14.11 -72.25 1.46
N ARG A 748 13.77 -72.47 2.74
CA ARG A 748 12.69 -73.38 3.14
C ARG A 748 11.30 -72.89 2.69
N TYR A 749 11.01 -71.60 2.86
CA TYR A 749 9.73 -71.00 2.44
C TYR A 749 9.49 -71.13 0.92
N ASN A 750 10.51 -70.79 0.12
CA ASN A 750 10.44 -70.96 -1.34
C ASN A 750 10.34 -72.44 -1.74
N GLY A 751 11.03 -73.33 -1.03
CA GLY A 751 10.93 -74.78 -1.22
C GLY A 751 9.52 -75.33 -0.96
N SER A 752 8.84 -74.90 0.11
CA SER A 752 7.47 -75.32 0.41
C SER A 752 6.45 -74.84 -0.62
N HIS A 753 6.60 -73.63 -1.18
CA HIS A 753 5.74 -73.15 -2.26
C HIS A 753 5.96 -73.93 -3.56
N ALA A 754 7.21 -74.25 -3.91
CA ALA A 754 7.53 -75.02 -5.11
C ALA A 754 6.92 -76.43 -5.13
N SER A 755 6.76 -77.08 -3.96
CA SER A 755 6.15 -78.40 -3.83
C SER A 755 4.61 -78.42 -3.89
N SER A 756 3.93 -77.27 -3.84
CA SER A 756 2.46 -77.20 -3.83
C SER A 756 1.81 -77.15 -5.23
N VAL A 757 2.59 -76.93 -6.30
CA VAL A 757 2.06 -76.58 -7.64
C VAL A 757 2.33 -77.69 -8.66
N THR A 758 1.54 -78.77 -8.62
CA THR A 758 1.51 -79.75 -9.71
C THR A 758 0.80 -79.15 -10.94
N PRO A 759 1.41 -79.12 -12.15
CA PRO A 759 0.89 -78.37 -13.29
C PRO A 759 -0.25 -79.11 -14.04
N ARG A 760 -1.46 -79.08 -13.48
CA ARG A 760 -2.65 -79.63 -14.16
C ARG A 760 -3.19 -78.62 -15.19
N ARG A 761 -3.02 -78.94 -16.47
CA ARG A 761 -3.37 -78.07 -17.61
C ARG A 761 -4.87 -77.71 -17.65
N THR A 762 -5.19 -76.43 -17.46
CA THR A 762 -6.45 -75.80 -17.88
C THR A 762 -6.15 -74.46 -18.56
N ALA A 763 -6.87 -74.14 -19.64
CA ALA A 763 -6.59 -72.99 -20.50
C ALA A 763 -6.93 -71.63 -19.83
N PRO A 764 -6.26 -70.52 -20.22
CA PRO A 764 -6.55 -69.20 -19.66
C PRO A 764 -7.94 -68.70 -20.11
N ARG A 765 -8.87 -68.56 -19.17
CA ARG A 765 -10.23 -68.04 -19.43
C ARG A 765 -10.42 -66.67 -18.77
N GLY A 766 -10.37 -65.62 -19.59
CA GLY A 766 -10.81 -64.26 -19.23
C GLY A 766 -9.78 -63.43 -18.46
N ARG A 767 -9.30 -62.35 -19.09
CA ARG A 767 -8.91 -61.13 -18.34
C ARG A 767 -10.20 -60.46 -17.88
N ASN A 768 -10.40 -60.30 -16.58
CA ASN A 768 -11.54 -59.54 -16.05
C ASN A 768 -11.27 -58.03 -16.19
N PRO A 769 -12.11 -57.24 -16.92
CA PRO A 769 -11.91 -55.80 -17.09
C PRO A 769 -11.96 -55.00 -15.78
N ALA A 770 -12.54 -55.58 -14.71
CA ALA A 770 -12.64 -54.97 -13.39
C ALA A 770 -11.29 -54.53 -12.78
N SER A 771 -10.17 -55.16 -13.16
CA SER A 771 -8.85 -54.80 -12.62
C SER A 771 -8.35 -53.42 -13.07
N GLU A 772 -8.74 -52.97 -14.26
CA GLU A 772 -8.14 -51.79 -14.90
C GLU A 772 -8.83 -50.49 -14.45
N ALA A 773 -10.17 -50.53 -14.31
CA ALA A 773 -10.95 -49.46 -13.67
C ALA A 773 -10.68 -49.31 -12.16
N GLN A 774 -10.32 -50.40 -11.46
CA GLN A 774 -9.86 -50.31 -10.07
C GLN A 774 -8.43 -49.78 -9.98
N ALA A 775 -7.54 -50.18 -10.89
CA ALA A 775 -6.18 -49.63 -10.95
C ALA A 775 -6.16 -48.12 -11.24
N SER A 776 -7.02 -47.61 -12.13
CA SER A 776 -7.11 -46.17 -12.41
C SER A 776 -7.66 -45.34 -11.24
N LEU A 777 -8.54 -45.90 -10.39
CA LEU A 777 -8.97 -45.27 -9.13
C LEU A 777 -7.90 -45.35 -8.02
N LEU A 778 -7.16 -46.46 -7.97
CA LEU A 778 -6.09 -46.66 -7.01
C LEU A 778 -4.87 -45.78 -7.30
N LYS A 779 -4.56 -45.46 -8.57
CA LYS A 779 -3.38 -44.66 -8.94
C LYS A 779 -3.31 -43.28 -8.25
N PRO A 780 -4.32 -42.38 -8.35
CA PRO A 780 -4.28 -41.09 -7.65
C PRO A 780 -4.38 -41.25 -6.13
N SER A 781 -5.02 -42.33 -5.65
CA SER A 781 -5.08 -42.65 -4.22
C SER A 781 -3.70 -43.01 -3.66
N LEU A 782 -2.91 -43.80 -4.40
CA LEU A 782 -1.54 -44.18 -4.08
C LEU A 782 -0.57 -43.00 -4.19
N GLU A 783 -0.78 -42.13 -5.18
CA GLU A 783 -0.02 -40.90 -5.40
C GLU A 783 -0.21 -39.90 -4.25
N LYS A 784 -1.46 -39.69 -3.80
CA LYS A 784 -1.77 -38.92 -2.59
C LYS A 784 -1.15 -39.54 -1.33
N LEU A 785 -1.12 -40.87 -1.24
CA LEU A 785 -0.49 -41.59 -0.11
C LEU A 785 1.04 -41.43 -0.14
N SER A 786 1.66 -41.42 -1.33
CA SER A 786 3.09 -41.14 -1.53
C SER A 786 3.46 -39.73 -1.08
N ILE A 787 2.68 -38.72 -1.47
CA ILE A 787 2.85 -37.32 -1.03
C ILE A 787 2.73 -37.22 0.50
N MET A 788 1.68 -37.78 1.09
CA MET A 788 1.46 -37.79 2.54
C MET A 788 2.60 -38.50 3.29
N ASN A 789 3.16 -39.58 2.72
CA ASN A 789 4.28 -40.30 3.32
C ASN A 789 5.59 -39.48 3.22
N LYS A 790 5.80 -38.74 2.12
CA LYS A 790 6.92 -37.79 1.98
C LYS A 790 6.83 -36.67 3.03
N GLU A 791 5.66 -36.05 3.20
CA GLU A 791 5.42 -35.06 4.25
C GLU A 791 5.66 -35.63 5.65
N ASN A 792 5.14 -36.82 5.95
CA ASN A 792 5.33 -37.45 7.26
C ASN A 792 6.79 -37.81 7.52
N THR A 793 7.56 -38.16 6.47
CA THR A 793 9.01 -38.36 6.57
C THR A 793 9.74 -37.03 6.85
N GLN A 794 9.30 -35.91 6.27
CA GLN A 794 9.84 -34.58 6.60
C GLN A 794 9.50 -34.15 8.03
N LYS A 795 8.25 -34.38 8.48
CA LYS A 795 7.81 -34.12 9.86
C LYS A 795 8.57 -34.98 10.88
N LEU A 796 8.87 -36.24 10.56
CA LEU A 796 9.72 -37.10 11.38
C LEU A 796 11.15 -36.57 11.49
N LYS A 797 11.77 -36.12 10.38
CA LYS A 797 13.11 -35.51 10.43
C LYS A 797 13.15 -34.25 11.29
N LEU A 798 12.17 -33.36 11.14
CA LEU A 798 12.08 -32.15 11.97
C LEU A 798 11.89 -32.49 13.46
N LEU A 799 11.20 -33.59 13.79
CA LEU A 799 11.10 -34.09 15.16
C LEU A 799 12.41 -34.72 15.64
N GLU A 800 13.10 -35.53 14.83
CA GLU A 800 14.41 -36.11 15.14
C GLU A 800 15.46 -35.01 15.37
N GLU A 801 15.47 -33.97 14.53
CA GLU A 801 16.29 -32.76 14.67
C GLU A 801 15.93 -31.97 15.94
N HIS A 802 14.63 -31.84 16.27
CA HIS A 802 14.20 -31.17 17.50
C HIS A 802 14.58 -31.95 18.77
N PHE A 803 14.44 -33.29 18.77
CA PHE A 803 14.87 -34.13 19.90
C PHE A 803 16.40 -34.16 20.04
N ALA A 804 17.16 -34.22 18.94
CA ALA A 804 18.62 -34.12 18.99
C ALA A 804 19.11 -32.77 19.57
N ASN A 805 18.37 -31.69 19.34
CA ASN A 805 18.62 -30.38 19.93
C ASN A 805 18.10 -30.23 21.39
N LEU A 806 17.45 -31.26 21.94
CA LEU A 806 17.02 -31.34 23.35
C LEU A 806 17.88 -32.31 24.19
N GLU A 807 18.76 -33.08 23.55
CA GLU A 807 19.74 -33.97 24.21
C GLU A 807 21.17 -33.39 24.25
N MET A 808 21.35 -32.11 23.88
CA MET A 808 22.58 -31.30 24.07
C MET A 808 22.40 -30.19 25.10
#